data_AF-A0A1I2CH00-F1
#
_entry.id   AF-A0A1I2CH00-F1
#
_cell.length_a   1.000
_cell.length_b   1.000
_cell.length_c   1.000
_cell.angle_alpha   90.00
_cell.angle_beta   90.00
_cell.angle_gamma   90.00
#
_symmetry.space_group_name_H-M   'P 1'
#
loop_
_entity.id
_entity.type
_entity.pdbx_description
1 polymer ?
#
loop_
_entity_poly.entity_id
_entity_poly.type
_entity_poly.pdbx_seq_one_letter_code
_entity_poly.pdbx_strand_id
1 'polypeptide(L)'
;MQLGVPVRRFRWKQTVRDELILPEVRERINDSHAPSFEHTLTVRDAAGLQSVDEVSLLIRTDSMSTLLRELRRPQVGAIALAGQRGAGKTTLIQALAGSMVGDDEPRRLTITVGAPARYEARDFVLHLHARVCRAVLDHLTARGDADHFSAEYQRWQHLRGQVRRRHDASRLLRRLWRGLRWAVPLLVLGWLLWYRDPASAVDHYVADVRLLHAAGASGADPPQWSARHLLALLAVTTGLFIAVVNALGVAAIPLGRILGAQGRHIVQFGRQLRYSWHSSGASRAVGNAVTRVFVVLGLESFTPRIRAYTPKAQNPTAENRAFDADIAALRKLAEDQLRRVRYLQTHTSGWSGKLSASKGAEINWNRSLQHAEQPLTHPELVDQLRAFLERTVAVLRETGDVDGLVIAIDELDKMASPTQAHDFVNEIKGIFGITHCPFVVSVSDDALTDFERRGIPVRDALDSAFTTMISVPPFTLDESQRWLSRRVIGLPLPFIGLCHCLSGGIPRELSRTAIALHDRIDSAKPPLLEEVTHQLVTTDLSAKIRAFAAASQQLGPAADVDTATLTLHTSSCDTADDMIVLATRLLEVTETEPTAGLTQLRWHAASYLYYCATVLDIFDADLDESTLQAGWQPGPGSLSQLATARQALAVTPAWSWRLLTTVRKHWSLPLADETGTPAPIPASEGNSMSSTQFSTTLIDQWPVTNTAATYLGAAEGRRYHRYLGTQFTAMVVQDWRRADGATVAFCWPMPGMHTRLVHIADRFPGRDAYVVIKEALWGLHAPELRATTGRHPGRNGKEVEWSTVATTLGQSLPYWPFSLRLPQLILDWQPGDEPVRYPPHLSINVDEAVLLRMAMLYPAGHAVHRTLINAVQASQHGDASDERLLHERLADGRISSHHIHLAAEPVETPKVELDDLPEHERRDAWRQILQRSDKLAVDCVHNTADMLANVRADFPHISTITIPRSKWGEEFLTRLESVTYRAVFVMLVPDSADTLWIDPLSDTPVTIDPSGAEMRALAPSRLPSSSPLAELILDGDIWVRTENGTLYPAPHGDSHGLTWGDGDSTTLAVLAVRLLDDITTPGADLDHSHHHSPGLQELMQHPWPDGTVLSRAQLEDARNATST
;
A
#
# COMPACT_ATOMS: atom_id res chain seq x y z
N MET A 1 14.97 -7.12 7.12
CA MET A 1 13.58 -7.32 6.63
C MET A 1 12.53 -7.29 7.76
N GLN A 2 12.33 -6.11 8.35
CA GLN A 2 11.03 -5.68 8.88
C GLN A 2 10.72 -4.38 8.13
N LEU A 3 9.93 -4.49 7.06
CA LEU A 3 9.50 -3.36 6.23
C LEU A 3 8.03 -3.07 6.54
N GLY A 4 7.74 -1.82 6.86
CA GLY A 4 6.39 -1.37 7.19
C GLY A 4 5.58 -1.21 5.92
N VAL A 5 4.66 -2.15 5.66
CA VAL A 5 3.65 -2.03 4.61
C VAL A 5 2.27 -2.09 5.29
N PRO A 6 1.40 -1.08 5.14
CA PRO A 6 0.07 -1.07 5.76
C PRO A 6 -0.88 -2.01 5.00
N VAL A 7 -0.71 -3.32 5.22
CA VAL A 7 -1.49 -4.38 4.56
C VAL A 7 -2.41 -5.05 5.59
N ARG A 8 -3.73 -4.82 5.45
CA ARG A 8 -4.76 -5.60 6.16
C ARG A 8 -4.45 -7.10 6.02
N ARG A 9 -4.52 -7.86 7.13
CA ARG A 9 -4.01 -9.23 7.39
C ARG A 9 -4.06 -10.30 6.26
N PHE A 10 -4.82 -10.11 5.18
CA PHE A 10 -5.10 -11.11 4.15
C PHE A 10 -4.05 -11.29 3.02
N ARG A 11 -3.07 -10.37 2.83
CA ARG A 11 -2.21 -10.38 1.60
C ARG A 11 -0.69 -10.42 1.76
N TRP A 12 -0.12 -10.25 2.96
CA TRP A 12 1.34 -10.13 3.21
C TRP A 12 2.25 -11.07 2.38
N LYS A 13 1.91 -12.36 2.28
CA LYS A 13 2.73 -13.35 1.55
C LYS A 13 2.79 -13.12 0.03
N GLN A 14 1.75 -12.55 -0.56
CA GLN A 14 1.72 -12.22 -1.99
C GLN A 14 2.55 -10.96 -2.22
N THR A 15 2.26 -9.89 -1.47
CA THR A 15 3.05 -8.64 -1.40
C THR A 15 4.55 -8.91 -1.32
N VAL A 16 5.05 -9.60 -0.29
CA VAL A 16 6.50 -9.87 -0.13
C VAL A 16 7.08 -10.72 -1.28
N ARG A 17 6.32 -11.68 -1.82
CA ARG A 17 6.80 -12.49 -2.95
C ARG A 17 6.92 -11.64 -4.21
N ASP A 18 5.87 -10.89 -4.52
CA ASP A 18 5.68 -10.25 -5.81
C ASP A 18 6.41 -8.89 -5.90
N GLU A 19 6.50 -8.15 -4.79
CA GLU A 19 7.10 -6.81 -4.70
C GLU A 19 8.57 -6.83 -4.18
N LEU A 20 9.03 -7.90 -3.52
CA LEU A 20 10.39 -7.91 -2.92
C LEU A 20 11.28 -9.04 -3.45
N ILE A 21 10.74 -10.26 -3.55
CA ILE A 21 11.56 -11.44 -3.92
C ILE A 21 11.68 -11.58 -5.44
N LEU A 22 10.59 -11.44 -6.20
CA LEU A 22 10.63 -11.63 -7.66
C LEU A 22 11.55 -10.63 -8.39
N PRO A 23 11.58 -9.31 -8.11
CA PRO A 23 12.50 -8.38 -8.75
C PRO A 23 13.98 -8.75 -8.59
N GLU A 24 14.41 -9.01 -7.35
CA GLU A 24 15.79 -9.37 -6.98
C GLU A 24 16.20 -10.73 -7.58
N VAL A 25 15.27 -11.69 -7.65
CA VAL A 25 15.52 -12.99 -8.28
C VAL A 25 15.65 -12.85 -9.80
N ARG A 26 14.85 -12.01 -10.46
CA ARG A 26 14.96 -11.74 -11.91
C ARG A 26 16.30 -11.13 -12.27
N GLU A 27 16.73 -10.10 -11.55
CA GLU A 27 18.02 -9.44 -11.75
C GLU A 27 19.16 -10.43 -11.58
N ARG A 28 19.20 -11.19 -10.46
CA ARG A 28 20.23 -12.21 -10.22
C ARG A 28 20.24 -13.35 -11.24
N ILE A 29 19.09 -13.75 -11.78
CA ILE A 29 19.02 -14.75 -12.86
C ILE A 29 19.67 -14.18 -14.12
N ASN A 30 19.34 -12.94 -14.50
CA ASN A 30 19.95 -12.27 -15.64
C ASN A 30 21.45 -12.04 -15.46
N ASP A 31 21.90 -11.55 -14.29
CA ASP A 31 23.33 -11.36 -13.98
C ASP A 31 24.13 -12.68 -13.96
N SER A 32 23.46 -13.80 -13.64
CA SER A 32 24.07 -15.14 -13.65
C SER A 32 24.15 -15.78 -15.05
N HIS A 33 23.47 -15.20 -16.03
CA HIS A 33 23.55 -15.60 -17.42
C HIS A 33 24.45 -14.62 -18.18
N ALA A 34 25.31 -15.14 -19.06
CA ALA A 34 26.01 -14.27 -20.00
C ALA A 34 24.95 -13.57 -20.89
N PRO A 35 25.03 -12.25 -21.09
CA PRO A 35 24.07 -11.53 -21.93
C PRO A 35 24.15 -12.09 -23.36
N SER A 36 22.99 -12.43 -23.94
CA SER A 36 22.94 -13.02 -25.28
C SER A 36 23.03 -11.96 -26.38
N PHE A 37 23.80 -12.26 -27.41
CA PHE A 37 23.83 -11.52 -28.68
C PHE A 37 22.95 -12.24 -29.72
N GLU A 38 21.74 -12.66 -29.34
CA GLU A 38 20.81 -13.30 -30.26
C GLU A 38 20.02 -12.24 -31.05
N HIS A 39 19.97 -12.39 -32.39
CA HIS A 39 19.11 -11.59 -33.27
C HIS A 39 17.65 -12.05 -33.27
N THR A 40 17.34 -13.18 -32.61
CA THR A 40 15.97 -13.66 -32.40
C THR A 40 15.43 -13.14 -31.08
N LEU A 41 14.24 -12.54 -31.10
CA LEU A 41 13.59 -12.04 -29.89
C LEU A 41 13.07 -13.21 -29.03
N THR A 42 13.90 -13.68 -28.11
CA THR A 42 13.57 -14.71 -27.13
C THR A 42 13.45 -14.09 -25.73
N VAL A 43 12.41 -14.45 -24.98
CA VAL A 43 12.17 -13.98 -23.61
C VAL A 43 11.60 -15.13 -22.79
N ARG A 44 12.11 -15.33 -21.55
CA ARG A 44 11.68 -16.42 -20.66
C ARG A 44 10.56 -16.03 -19.70
N ASP A 45 10.57 -14.79 -19.23
CA ASP A 45 9.53 -14.19 -18.39
C ASP A 45 9.51 -12.67 -18.64
N ALA A 46 8.33 -12.09 -18.80
CA ALA A 46 8.11 -10.66 -18.98
C ALA A 46 7.08 -10.09 -17.98
N ALA A 47 6.62 -10.88 -17.00
CA ALA A 47 5.56 -10.46 -16.09
C ALA A 47 5.96 -9.26 -15.19
N GLY A 48 7.24 -8.86 -15.15
CA GLY A 48 7.68 -7.61 -14.54
C GLY A 48 7.33 -6.35 -15.34
N LEU A 49 7.08 -6.44 -16.65
CA LEU A 49 6.59 -5.31 -17.46
C LEU A 49 5.11 -4.98 -17.18
N GLN A 50 4.34 -5.95 -16.67
CA GLN A 50 2.92 -5.81 -16.32
C GLN A 50 2.69 -5.60 -14.81
N SER A 51 3.75 -5.37 -14.03
CA SER A 51 3.65 -5.12 -12.59
C SER A 51 2.81 -3.86 -12.30
N VAL A 52 1.96 -3.94 -11.27
CA VAL A 52 1.13 -2.81 -10.82
C VAL A 52 1.90 -1.87 -9.89
N ASP A 53 3.04 -2.33 -9.35
CA ASP A 53 3.94 -1.53 -8.52
C ASP A 53 5.23 -1.20 -9.27
N GLU A 54 5.46 0.09 -9.50
CA GLU A 54 6.69 0.62 -10.11
C GLU A 54 7.82 0.76 -9.09
N VAL A 55 7.51 0.85 -7.78
CA VAL A 55 8.46 1.17 -6.71
C VAL A 55 9.34 -0.03 -6.37
N SER A 56 8.78 -1.24 -6.29
CA SER A 56 9.53 -2.51 -6.15
C SER A 56 10.54 -2.78 -7.26
N LEU A 57 10.36 -2.16 -8.43
CA LEU A 57 11.18 -2.35 -9.63
C LEU A 57 12.08 -1.13 -9.91
N LEU A 58 12.32 -0.28 -8.92
CA LEU A 58 13.25 0.85 -9.01
C LEU A 58 14.69 0.38 -9.29
N ILE A 59 15.45 1.21 -10.00
CA ILE A 59 16.91 1.10 -10.11
C ILE A 59 17.59 2.24 -9.34
N ARG A 60 18.79 1.98 -8.83
CA ARG A 60 19.63 3.03 -8.21
C ARG A 60 20.40 3.77 -9.29
N THR A 61 19.97 4.99 -9.59
CA THR A 61 20.64 5.94 -10.50
C THR A 61 21.58 6.88 -9.75
N ASP A 62 22.39 7.64 -10.49
CA ASP A 62 23.27 8.68 -9.92
C ASP A 62 22.46 9.85 -9.33
N SER A 63 21.32 10.19 -9.93
CA SER A 63 20.38 11.20 -9.45
C SER A 63 19.77 10.79 -8.11
N MET A 64 19.35 9.53 -7.99
CA MET A 64 18.87 8.97 -6.72
C MET A 64 19.97 8.96 -5.66
N SER A 65 21.18 8.53 -6.02
CA SER A 65 22.32 8.49 -5.09
C SER A 65 22.76 9.88 -4.65
N THR A 66 22.64 10.90 -5.51
CA THR A 66 22.89 12.30 -5.16
C THR A 66 21.78 12.86 -4.26
N LEU A 67 20.51 12.59 -4.56
CA LEU A 67 19.37 12.98 -3.73
C LEU A 67 19.49 12.41 -2.31
N LEU A 68 19.78 11.11 -2.18
CA LEU A 68 20.01 10.46 -0.88
C LEU A 68 21.19 11.08 -0.12
N ARG A 69 22.31 11.35 -0.81
CA ARG A 69 23.50 12.01 -0.23
C ARG A 69 23.19 13.42 0.29
N GLU A 70 22.38 14.19 -0.41
CA GLU A 70 21.94 15.50 0.06
C GLU A 70 20.98 15.37 1.25
N LEU A 71 19.97 14.50 1.18
CA LEU A 71 19.03 14.24 2.27
C LEU A 71 19.71 13.79 3.58
N ARG A 72 20.87 13.13 3.51
CA ARG A 72 21.69 12.77 4.69
C ARG A 72 22.25 14.00 5.45
N ARG A 73 22.37 15.18 4.83
CA ARG A 73 22.90 16.38 5.51
C ARG A 73 21.88 16.93 6.51
N PRO A 74 22.28 17.32 7.75
CA PRO A 74 21.33 17.79 8.78
C PRO A 74 20.56 19.07 8.43
N GLN A 75 21.18 19.98 7.69
CA GLN A 75 20.63 21.28 7.31
C GLN A 75 20.63 21.43 5.79
N VAL A 76 19.67 20.77 5.13
CA VAL A 76 19.28 21.11 3.75
C VAL A 76 17.96 21.85 3.84
N GLY A 77 17.92 23.08 3.31
CA GLY A 77 16.70 23.88 3.31
C GLY A 77 15.69 23.32 2.32
N ALA A 78 16.05 23.38 1.04
CA ALA A 78 15.22 22.84 -0.04
C ALA A 78 16.07 22.33 -1.21
N ILE A 79 15.59 21.28 -1.88
CA ILE A 79 16.18 20.61 -3.03
C ILE A 79 15.21 20.72 -4.21
N ALA A 80 15.69 21.15 -5.38
CA ALA A 80 14.91 21.07 -6.62
C ALA A 80 15.30 19.81 -7.42
N LEU A 81 14.30 19.08 -7.94
CA LEU A 81 14.45 18.01 -8.92
C LEU A 81 14.05 18.54 -10.30
N ALA A 82 15.04 18.86 -11.14
CA ALA A 82 14.85 19.26 -12.53
C ALA A 82 14.97 18.04 -13.47
N GLY A 83 14.50 18.13 -14.70
CA GLY A 83 14.56 17.03 -15.69
C GLY A 83 13.36 17.02 -16.64
N GLN A 84 13.48 16.28 -17.74
CA GLN A 84 12.40 16.13 -18.74
C GLN A 84 11.15 15.43 -18.16
N ARG A 85 10.01 15.58 -18.84
CA ARG A 85 8.78 14.86 -18.50
C ARG A 85 8.95 13.35 -18.76
N GLY A 86 8.58 12.53 -17.78
CA GLY A 86 8.76 11.07 -17.85
C GLY A 86 10.14 10.55 -17.40
N ALA A 87 11.08 11.43 -17.01
CA ALA A 87 12.41 11.06 -16.50
C ALA A 87 12.43 10.35 -15.12
N GLY A 88 11.28 10.21 -14.45
CA GLY A 88 11.16 9.50 -13.16
C GLY A 88 11.17 10.36 -11.90
N LYS A 89 11.03 11.70 -11.99
CA LYS A 89 11.00 12.61 -10.82
C LYS A 89 9.97 12.20 -9.75
N THR A 90 8.71 12.01 -10.14
CA THR A 90 7.63 11.50 -9.28
C THR A 90 7.98 10.13 -8.69
N THR A 91 8.59 9.24 -9.47
CA THR A 91 9.01 7.90 -9.02
C THR A 91 10.13 7.99 -7.97
N LEU A 92 11.05 8.96 -8.07
CA LEU A 92 12.07 9.24 -7.03
C LEU A 92 11.41 9.78 -5.75
N ILE A 93 10.42 10.66 -5.86
CA ILE A 93 9.63 11.15 -4.69
C ILE A 93 8.87 9.99 -4.03
N GLN A 94 8.25 9.11 -4.82
CA GLN A 94 7.56 7.92 -4.33
C GLN A 94 8.51 6.90 -3.70
N ALA A 95 9.73 6.76 -4.24
CA ALA A 95 10.79 5.92 -3.66
C ALA A 95 11.15 6.34 -2.22
N LEU A 96 11.22 7.65 -1.97
CA LEU A 96 11.44 8.22 -0.64
C LEU A 96 10.26 7.98 0.32
N ALA A 97 9.04 7.84 -0.19
CA ALA A 97 7.86 7.51 0.61
C ALA A 97 7.71 6.00 0.88
N GLY A 98 8.16 5.14 -0.04
CA GLY A 98 7.98 3.69 0.02
C GLY A 98 8.93 2.92 0.96
N SER A 99 9.82 3.60 1.70
CA SER A 99 10.87 2.96 2.52
C SER A 99 11.75 1.93 1.77
N MET A 100 11.87 2.07 0.44
CA MET A 100 12.65 1.16 -0.44
C MET A 100 14.12 1.58 -0.59
N VAL A 101 14.54 2.62 0.13
CA VAL A 101 15.95 2.97 0.29
C VAL A 101 16.55 1.93 1.26
N GLY A 102 17.62 1.23 0.84
CA GLY A 102 18.07 -0.01 1.51
C GLY A 102 18.46 0.12 2.99
N ASP A 103 18.55 -1.03 3.68
CA ASP A 103 18.70 -1.22 5.15
C ASP A 103 19.79 -0.36 5.87
N ASP A 104 20.71 0.28 5.15
CA ASP A 104 21.80 1.13 5.66
C ASP A 104 21.48 2.64 5.63
N GLU A 105 20.29 3.02 5.15
CA GLU A 105 19.90 4.42 4.93
C GLU A 105 18.89 4.90 5.98
N PRO A 106 19.03 6.15 6.48
CA PRO A 106 18.20 6.70 7.54
C PRO A 106 16.71 6.72 7.15
N ARG A 107 15.86 6.05 7.94
CA ARG A 107 14.41 6.01 7.71
C ARG A 107 13.83 7.42 7.83
N ARG A 108 12.94 7.81 6.93
CA ARG A 108 12.32 9.15 6.97
C ARG A 108 10.84 9.07 6.65
N LEU A 109 10.05 9.86 7.38
CA LEU A 109 8.65 10.06 7.06
C LEU A 109 8.58 11.05 5.89
N THR A 110 8.20 10.58 4.70
CA THR A 110 8.08 11.42 3.51
C THR A 110 6.61 11.77 3.25
N ILE A 111 6.33 13.05 3.06
CA ILE A 111 4.98 13.61 2.91
C ILE A 111 4.88 14.25 1.54
N THR A 112 4.11 13.64 0.64
CA THR A 112 3.92 14.14 -0.71
C THR A 112 2.64 14.97 -0.85
N VAL A 113 2.78 16.13 -1.48
CA VAL A 113 1.72 17.09 -1.83
C VAL A 113 1.91 17.50 -3.30
N GLY A 114 0.82 17.67 -4.05
CA GLY A 114 0.89 18.21 -5.41
C GLY A 114 0.91 19.74 -5.40
N ALA A 115 1.65 20.37 -6.31
CA ALA A 115 1.60 21.81 -6.51
C ALA A 115 0.19 22.23 -7.00
N PRO A 116 -0.37 23.34 -6.47
CA PRO A 116 -1.72 23.77 -6.84
C PRO A 116 -1.76 24.40 -8.23
N ALA A 117 -2.83 24.16 -9.00
CA ALA A 117 -3.00 24.74 -10.34
C ALA A 117 -3.22 26.27 -10.31
N ARG A 118 -3.86 26.77 -9.25
CA ARG A 118 -3.98 28.19 -8.89
C ARG A 118 -3.42 28.36 -7.48
N TYR A 119 -2.46 29.27 -7.31
CA TYR A 119 -1.81 29.45 -6.02
C TYR A 119 -2.48 30.56 -5.17
N GLU A 120 -2.77 30.22 -3.91
CA GLU A 120 -3.06 31.18 -2.85
C GLU A 120 -2.27 30.79 -1.59
N ALA A 121 -1.50 31.75 -1.05
CA ALA A 121 -0.51 31.54 0.01
C ALA A 121 -1.07 30.86 1.26
N ARG A 122 -2.21 31.37 1.75
CA ARG A 122 -2.87 30.94 2.99
C ARG A 122 -3.42 29.52 2.87
N ASP A 123 -4.14 29.25 1.79
CA ASP A 123 -4.84 27.98 1.59
C ASP A 123 -3.86 26.84 1.30
N PHE A 124 -2.74 27.11 0.60
CA PHE A 124 -1.67 26.12 0.42
C PHE A 124 -1.00 25.75 1.74
N VAL A 125 -0.67 26.71 2.61
CA VAL A 125 -0.07 26.45 3.93
C VAL A 125 -1.03 25.66 4.82
N LEU A 126 -2.32 26.01 4.86
CA LEU A 126 -3.35 25.24 5.58
C LEU A 126 -3.49 23.81 5.03
N HIS A 127 -3.47 23.62 3.71
CA HIS A 127 -3.52 22.30 3.09
C HIS A 127 -2.29 21.45 3.47
N LEU A 128 -1.09 22.01 3.32
CA LEU A 128 0.17 21.35 3.69
C LEU A 128 0.16 20.95 5.16
N HIS A 129 -0.23 21.86 6.06
CA HIS A 129 -0.30 21.60 7.50
C HIS A 129 -1.26 20.45 7.82
N ALA A 130 -2.47 20.45 7.23
CA ALA A 130 -3.43 19.35 7.39
C ALA A 130 -2.90 18.01 6.85
N ARG A 131 -2.12 18.01 5.76
CA ARG A 131 -1.48 16.82 5.19
C ARG A 131 -0.38 16.29 6.11
N VAL A 132 0.43 17.17 6.70
CA VAL A 132 1.47 16.79 7.67
C VAL A 132 0.86 16.17 8.92
N CYS A 133 -0.15 16.82 9.55
CA CYS A 133 -0.79 16.25 10.73
C CYS A 133 -1.37 14.85 10.48
N ARG A 134 -2.01 14.62 9.33
CA ARG A 134 -2.52 13.29 8.95
C ARG A 134 -1.39 12.28 8.77
N ALA A 135 -0.33 12.62 8.02
CA ALA A 135 0.78 11.70 7.79
C ALA A 135 1.50 11.29 9.09
N VAL A 136 1.61 12.21 10.06
CA VAL A 136 2.13 11.91 11.40
C VAL A 136 1.18 10.96 12.14
N LEU A 137 -0.14 11.21 12.15
CA LEU A 137 -1.12 10.33 12.80
C LEU A 137 -1.19 8.95 12.16
N ASP A 138 -1.15 8.85 10.84
CA ASP A 138 -1.12 7.59 10.09
C ASP A 138 0.14 6.79 10.44
N HIS A 139 1.31 7.45 10.51
CA HIS A 139 2.57 6.82 10.94
C HIS A 139 2.53 6.34 12.40
N LEU A 140 2.05 7.17 13.33
CA LEU A 140 1.90 6.81 14.75
C LEU A 140 0.85 5.72 15.00
N THR A 141 -0.12 5.55 14.10
CA THR A 141 -1.13 4.49 14.15
C THR A 141 -0.57 3.18 13.57
N ALA A 142 0.04 3.25 12.39
CA ALA A 142 0.71 2.11 11.76
C ALA A 142 1.85 1.55 12.61
N ARG A 143 2.52 2.39 13.42
CA ARG A 143 3.47 1.95 14.44
C ARG A 143 2.79 1.11 15.53
N GLY A 144 1.67 1.56 16.07
CA GLY A 144 0.90 0.79 17.06
C GLY A 144 0.48 -0.58 16.52
N ASP A 145 -0.02 -0.63 15.29
CA ASP A 145 -0.35 -1.88 14.60
C ASP A 145 0.88 -2.77 14.35
N ALA A 146 2.03 -2.18 14.02
CA ALA A 146 3.26 -2.91 13.73
C ALA A 146 3.95 -3.44 15.00
N ASP A 147 3.94 -2.68 16.09
CA ASP A 147 4.43 -3.12 17.40
C ASP A 147 3.53 -4.26 17.94
N HIS A 148 2.20 -4.12 17.84
CA HIS A 148 1.23 -5.18 18.13
C HIS A 148 1.44 -6.43 17.25
N PHE A 149 1.59 -6.26 15.94
CA PHE A 149 1.84 -7.37 15.00
C PHE A 149 3.21 -8.03 15.24
N SER A 150 4.23 -7.28 15.64
CA SER A 150 5.55 -7.83 15.96
C SER A 150 5.53 -8.62 17.28
N ALA A 151 4.76 -8.15 18.28
CA ALA A 151 4.51 -8.86 19.52
C ALA A 151 3.69 -10.15 19.26
N GLU A 152 2.59 -10.07 18.50
CA GLU A 152 1.83 -11.24 18.03
C GLU A 152 2.69 -12.20 17.23
N TYR A 153 3.54 -11.73 16.32
CA TYR A 153 4.38 -12.58 15.47
C TYR A 153 5.53 -13.23 16.25
N GLN A 154 6.15 -12.53 17.20
CA GLN A 154 7.11 -13.13 18.12
C GLN A 154 6.45 -14.15 19.05
N ARG A 155 5.25 -13.86 19.59
CA ARG A 155 4.40 -14.82 20.31
C ARG A 155 4.09 -16.04 19.44
N TRP A 156 3.62 -15.86 18.20
CA TRP A 156 3.32 -16.94 17.25
C TRP A 156 4.56 -17.75 16.85
N GLN A 157 5.74 -17.14 16.73
CA GLN A 157 7.00 -17.87 16.56
C GLN A 157 7.38 -18.66 17.81
N HIS A 158 7.13 -18.12 19.01
CA HIS A 158 7.34 -18.84 20.27
C HIS A 158 6.35 -20.02 20.41
N LEU A 159 5.08 -19.84 20.08
CA LEU A 159 4.01 -20.85 20.12
C LEU A 159 4.18 -21.93 19.03
N ARG A 160 4.55 -21.57 17.79
CA ARG A 160 5.01 -22.55 16.78
C ARG A 160 6.27 -23.28 17.24
N GLY A 161 7.14 -22.59 17.97
CA GLY A 161 8.23 -23.20 18.73
C GLY A 161 7.72 -24.26 19.71
N GLN A 162 6.64 -24.01 20.46
CA GLN A 162 6.05 -24.98 21.40
C GLN A 162 5.43 -26.21 20.70
N VAL A 163 4.73 -26.03 19.57
CA VAL A 163 4.19 -27.15 18.79
C VAL A 163 5.32 -28.01 18.20
N ARG A 164 6.38 -27.38 17.67
CA ARG A 164 7.59 -28.08 17.19
C ARG A 164 8.35 -28.76 18.35
N ARG A 165 8.38 -28.17 19.55
CA ARG A 165 8.95 -28.76 20.78
C ARG A 165 8.22 -30.03 21.23
N ARG A 166 6.89 -30.17 21.06
CA ARG A 166 6.19 -31.46 21.29
C ARG A 166 6.70 -32.54 20.32
N HIS A 167 6.91 -32.19 19.06
CA HIS A 167 7.53 -33.09 18.08
C HIS A 167 9.00 -33.43 18.40
N ASP A 168 9.80 -32.46 18.82
CA ASP A 168 11.21 -32.71 19.19
C ASP A 168 11.38 -33.46 20.52
N ALA A 169 10.46 -33.31 21.48
CA ALA A 169 10.40 -34.17 22.67
C ALA A 169 10.21 -35.64 22.29
N SER A 170 9.32 -35.95 21.34
CA SER A 170 9.15 -37.31 20.82
C SER A 170 10.37 -37.80 20.03
N ARG A 171 11.15 -36.92 19.40
CA ARG A 171 12.41 -37.26 18.71
C ARG A 171 13.55 -37.49 19.71
N LEU A 172 13.57 -36.76 20.82
CA LEU A 172 14.52 -36.94 21.93
C LEU A 172 14.22 -38.22 22.72
N LEU A 173 12.97 -38.52 23.06
CA LEU A 173 12.57 -39.82 23.62
C LEU A 173 12.97 -40.97 22.68
N ARG A 174 12.75 -40.84 21.36
CA ARG A 174 13.22 -41.80 20.36
C ARG A 174 14.74 -41.83 20.16
N ARG A 175 15.50 -40.81 20.57
CA ARG A 175 16.97 -40.83 20.59
C ARG A 175 17.49 -41.49 21.87
N LEU A 176 16.87 -41.22 23.03
CA LEU A 176 17.14 -41.87 24.30
C LEU A 176 16.91 -43.38 24.23
N TRP A 177 15.75 -43.81 23.72
CA TRP A 177 15.47 -45.23 23.47
C TRP A 177 16.48 -45.88 22.51
N ARG A 178 16.94 -45.16 21.48
CA ARG A 178 17.98 -45.65 20.57
C ARG A 178 19.36 -45.72 21.22
N GLY A 179 19.74 -44.76 22.07
CA GLY A 179 21.00 -44.78 22.81
C GLY A 179 21.03 -45.88 23.88
N LEU A 180 19.95 -45.99 24.67
CA LEU A 180 19.81 -46.99 25.72
C LEU A 180 19.79 -48.43 25.15
N ARG A 181 19.17 -48.63 23.99
CA ARG A 181 19.18 -49.90 23.23
C ARG A 181 20.59 -50.40 22.89
N TRP A 182 21.60 -49.54 22.79
CA TRP A 182 22.99 -49.94 22.54
C TRP A 182 23.87 -49.91 23.79
N ALA A 183 23.63 -48.95 24.71
CA ALA A 183 24.39 -48.86 25.96
C ALA A 183 24.18 -50.08 26.87
N VAL A 184 22.93 -50.55 27.02
CA VAL A 184 22.62 -51.67 27.92
C VAL A 184 23.26 -52.99 27.45
N PRO A 185 23.15 -53.42 26.17
CA PRO A 185 23.86 -54.62 25.71
C PRO A 185 25.38 -54.53 25.82
N LEU A 186 25.99 -53.36 25.61
CA LEU A 186 27.44 -53.19 25.73
C LEU A 186 27.92 -53.29 27.19
N LEU A 187 27.18 -52.71 28.12
CA LEU A 187 27.47 -52.85 29.56
C LEU A 187 27.27 -54.31 30.02
N VAL A 188 26.21 -54.99 29.56
CA VAL A 188 25.97 -56.42 29.84
C VAL A 188 27.03 -57.32 29.20
N LEU A 189 27.49 -57.03 27.99
CA LEU A 189 28.57 -57.77 27.33
C LEU A 189 29.90 -57.61 28.07
N GLY A 190 30.24 -56.38 28.47
CA GLY A 190 31.42 -56.13 29.30
C GLY A 190 31.36 -56.83 30.65
N TRP A 191 30.20 -56.84 31.31
CA TRP A 191 29.96 -57.58 32.54
C TRP A 191 30.09 -59.10 32.35
N LEU A 192 29.51 -59.66 31.27
CA LEU A 192 29.65 -61.09 30.92
C LEU A 192 31.11 -61.51 30.68
N LEU A 193 31.93 -60.61 30.11
CA LEU A 193 33.34 -60.88 29.82
C LEU A 193 34.27 -60.78 31.05
N TRP A 194 33.86 -60.09 32.12
CA TRP A 194 34.64 -59.91 33.37
C TRP A 194 34.36 -60.91 34.49
N TYR A 195 33.40 -61.83 34.28
CA TYR A 195 32.75 -62.68 35.29
C TYR A 195 33.62 -63.19 36.47
N ARG A 196 33.37 -62.67 37.69
CA ARG A 196 33.30 -63.52 38.90
C ARG A 196 32.50 -62.97 40.09
N ASP A 197 32.37 -61.65 40.27
CA ASP A 197 31.54 -61.08 41.36
C ASP A 197 30.93 -59.71 40.99
N PRO A 198 29.59 -59.53 40.97
CA PRO A 198 28.94 -58.28 40.58
C PRO A 198 29.33 -57.06 41.43
N ALA A 199 29.63 -57.26 42.72
CA ALA A 199 29.90 -56.16 43.64
C ALA A 199 31.23 -55.44 43.32
N SER A 200 32.17 -56.13 42.67
CA SER A 200 33.54 -55.64 42.45
C SER A 200 33.81 -55.11 41.03
N ALA A 201 32.85 -55.21 40.11
CA ALA A 201 33.06 -54.88 38.69
C ALA A 201 33.43 -53.39 38.46
N VAL A 202 32.90 -52.48 39.28
CA VAL A 202 33.23 -51.05 39.24
C VAL A 202 34.66 -50.80 39.74
N ASP A 203 35.07 -51.48 40.81
CA ASP A 203 36.41 -51.33 41.37
C ASP A 203 37.50 -51.87 40.42
N HIS A 204 37.25 -52.99 39.75
CA HIS A 204 38.13 -53.52 38.70
C HIS A 204 38.25 -52.54 37.53
N TYR A 205 37.14 -52.00 37.02
CA TYR A 205 37.16 -50.98 35.97
C TYR A 205 38.00 -49.75 36.36
N VAL A 206 37.81 -49.25 37.59
CA VAL A 206 38.55 -48.08 38.10
C VAL A 206 40.03 -48.40 38.31
N ALA A 207 40.39 -49.61 38.74
CA ALA A 207 41.77 -50.07 38.85
C ALA A 207 42.45 -50.16 37.47
N ASP A 208 41.80 -50.79 36.48
CA ASP A 208 42.32 -50.96 35.13
C ASP A 208 42.54 -49.61 34.41
N VAL A 209 41.59 -48.67 34.54
CA VAL A 209 41.74 -47.31 33.98
C VAL A 209 42.89 -46.55 34.67
N ARG A 210 43.08 -46.71 35.99
CA ARG A 210 44.23 -46.12 36.70
C ARG A 210 45.56 -46.71 36.24
N LEU A 211 45.64 -48.02 35.99
CA LEU A 211 46.82 -48.69 35.46
C LEU A 211 47.19 -48.19 34.06
N LEU A 212 46.22 -48.08 33.15
CA LEU A 212 46.43 -47.47 31.83
C LEU A 212 46.90 -46.01 31.91
N HIS A 213 46.34 -45.23 32.83
CA HIS A 213 46.72 -43.83 32.98
C HIS A 213 48.14 -43.68 33.55
N ALA A 214 48.54 -44.54 34.48
CA ALA A 214 49.89 -44.59 35.02
C ALA A 214 50.92 -45.00 33.94
N ALA A 215 50.69 -46.11 33.22
CA ALA A 215 51.58 -46.57 32.15
C ALA A 215 51.73 -45.52 31.03
N GLY A 216 50.61 -44.90 30.62
CA GLY A 216 50.59 -43.85 29.61
C GLY A 216 51.20 -42.50 30.03
N ALA A 217 51.59 -42.34 31.31
CA ALA A 217 52.28 -41.18 31.86
C ALA A 217 53.77 -41.47 32.17
N SER A 218 54.12 -42.71 32.52
CA SER A 218 55.51 -43.13 32.77
C SER A 218 56.26 -43.63 31.53
N GLY A 219 55.55 -43.92 30.43
CA GLY A 219 56.15 -44.49 29.22
C GLY A 219 56.51 -45.97 29.35
N ALA A 220 55.99 -46.65 30.37
CA ALA A 220 56.18 -48.09 30.56
C ALA A 220 55.29 -48.91 29.62
N ASP A 221 55.73 -50.14 29.30
CA ASP A 221 54.94 -51.08 28.50
C ASP A 221 53.55 -51.33 29.11
N PRO A 222 52.49 -51.38 28.29
CA PRO A 222 51.14 -51.63 28.79
C PRO A 222 51.04 -53.03 29.42
N PRO A 223 50.25 -53.20 30.49
CA PRO A 223 50.07 -54.50 31.12
C PRO A 223 49.53 -55.54 30.12
N GLN A 224 50.13 -56.74 30.10
CA GLN A 224 49.75 -57.82 29.19
C GLN A 224 48.40 -58.43 29.57
N TRP A 225 47.32 -57.76 29.20
CA TRP A 225 45.96 -58.24 29.40
C TRP A 225 45.52 -59.17 28.29
N SER A 226 44.74 -60.19 28.66
CA SER A 226 44.08 -61.06 27.68
C SER A 226 43.14 -60.25 26.76
N ALA A 227 42.99 -60.66 25.50
CA ALA A 227 42.09 -60.01 24.55
C ALA A 227 40.64 -59.90 25.07
N ARG A 228 40.20 -60.84 25.92
CA ARG A 228 38.89 -60.79 26.61
C ARG A 228 38.77 -59.61 27.58
N HIS A 229 39.83 -59.30 28.34
CA HIS A 229 39.82 -58.15 29.27
C HIS A 229 39.81 -56.82 28.51
N LEU A 230 40.59 -56.72 27.43
CA LEU A 230 40.59 -55.52 26.56
C LEU A 230 39.20 -55.29 25.91
N LEU A 231 38.55 -56.36 25.45
CA LEU A 231 37.18 -56.29 24.91
C LEU A 231 36.14 -55.94 25.99
N ALA A 232 36.27 -56.46 27.21
CA ALA A 232 35.41 -56.11 28.33
C ALA A 232 35.52 -54.61 28.66
N LEU A 233 36.74 -54.11 28.81
CA LEU A 233 37.04 -52.70 29.10
C LEU A 233 36.51 -51.77 28.00
N LEU A 234 36.69 -52.14 26.72
CA LEU A 234 36.18 -51.37 25.58
C LEU A 234 34.63 -51.34 25.54
N ALA A 235 33.98 -52.47 25.85
CA ALA A 235 32.51 -52.54 25.89
C ALA A 235 31.94 -51.69 27.04
N VAL A 236 32.54 -51.75 28.24
CA VAL A 236 32.09 -50.96 29.39
C VAL A 236 32.35 -49.46 29.20
N THR A 237 33.56 -49.06 28.79
CA THR A 237 33.89 -47.64 28.51
C THR A 237 32.92 -47.03 27.49
N THR A 238 32.67 -47.74 26.38
CA THR A 238 31.77 -47.28 25.30
C THR A 238 30.31 -47.22 25.77
N GLY A 239 29.83 -48.24 26.48
CA GLY A 239 28.48 -48.26 27.04
C GLY A 239 28.24 -47.14 28.06
N LEU A 240 29.21 -46.90 28.95
CA LEU A 240 29.13 -45.83 29.95
C LEU A 240 29.16 -44.43 29.31
N PHE A 241 30.01 -44.23 28.30
CA PHE A 241 30.08 -42.97 27.55
C PHE A 241 28.74 -42.64 26.86
N ILE A 242 28.12 -43.64 26.18
CA ILE A 242 26.81 -43.48 25.56
C ILE A 242 25.74 -43.16 26.62
N ALA A 243 25.76 -43.81 27.78
CA ALA A 243 24.83 -43.53 28.88
C ALA A 243 24.99 -42.11 29.43
N VAL A 244 26.22 -41.66 29.71
CA VAL A 244 26.50 -40.33 30.29
C VAL A 244 26.16 -39.19 29.33
N VAL A 245 26.49 -39.32 28.03
CA VAL A 245 26.14 -38.31 27.02
C VAL A 245 24.63 -38.14 26.88
N ASN A 246 23.88 -39.25 26.94
CA ASN A 246 22.41 -39.20 26.92
C ASN A 246 21.83 -38.64 28.22
N ALA A 247 22.36 -39.01 29.38
CA ALA A 247 21.90 -38.50 30.69
C ALA A 247 22.13 -36.98 30.84
N LEU A 248 23.29 -36.46 30.40
CA LEU A 248 23.57 -35.02 30.37
C LEU A 248 22.64 -34.26 29.41
N GLY A 249 22.17 -34.90 28.34
CA GLY A 249 21.14 -34.37 27.46
C GLY A 249 19.77 -34.24 28.12
N VAL A 250 19.46 -35.09 29.10
CA VAL A 250 18.18 -35.09 29.85
C VAL A 250 18.23 -34.14 31.04
N ALA A 251 19.32 -34.13 31.81
CA ALA A 251 19.47 -33.29 33.01
C ALA A 251 19.41 -31.78 32.73
N ALA A 252 19.73 -31.36 31.50
CA ALA A 252 19.62 -29.97 31.06
C ALA A 252 18.16 -29.47 30.91
N ILE A 253 17.17 -30.36 30.90
CA ILE A 253 15.76 -30.05 30.62
C ILE A 253 14.98 -29.59 31.86
N PRO A 254 15.01 -30.28 33.02
CA PRO A 254 14.24 -29.87 34.21
C PRO A 254 14.77 -28.59 34.86
N LEU A 255 16.10 -28.37 34.93
CA LEU A 255 16.66 -27.16 35.55
C LEU A 255 16.20 -25.86 34.85
N GLY A 256 15.96 -25.89 33.54
CA GLY A 256 15.47 -24.75 32.78
C GLY A 256 14.00 -24.40 33.03
N ARG A 257 13.25 -25.23 33.78
CA ARG A 257 11.81 -25.04 34.03
C ARG A 257 11.46 -24.50 35.42
N ILE A 258 12.39 -24.53 36.37
CA ILE A 258 12.05 -24.33 37.80
C ILE A 258 12.38 -22.91 38.32
N LEU A 259 13.28 -22.14 37.69
CA LEU A 259 13.86 -20.91 38.30
C LEU A 259 13.84 -19.62 37.46
N GLY A 260 12.93 -19.52 36.47
CA GLY A 260 12.55 -18.25 35.85
C GLY A 260 13.68 -17.33 35.34
N ALA A 261 13.49 -16.02 35.45
CA ALA A 261 14.35 -15.01 34.81
C ALA A 261 15.80 -14.98 35.33
N GLN A 262 16.03 -15.28 36.62
CA GLN A 262 17.38 -15.38 37.20
C GLN A 262 18.13 -16.66 36.77
N GLY A 263 17.42 -17.69 36.32
CA GLY A 263 18.02 -18.91 35.77
C GLY A 263 18.96 -18.68 34.58
N ARG A 264 18.90 -17.50 33.92
CA ARG A 264 19.83 -17.13 32.84
C ARG A 264 21.28 -17.02 33.30
N HIS A 265 21.56 -16.55 34.52
CA HIS A 265 22.93 -16.54 35.06
C HIS A 265 23.44 -17.95 35.39
N ILE A 266 22.57 -18.86 35.86
CA ILE A 266 22.97 -20.25 36.16
C ILE A 266 23.08 -21.09 34.87
N VAL A 267 22.32 -20.79 33.81
CA VAL A 267 22.54 -21.37 32.48
C VAL A 267 23.83 -20.81 31.84
N GLN A 268 24.18 -19.55 32.09
CA GLN A 268 25.52 -19.02 31.77
C GLN A 268 26.61 -19.70 32.60
N PHE A 269 26.39 -19.98 33.89
CA PHE A 269 27.33 -20.71 34.76
C PHE A 269 27.47 -22.18 34.36
N GLY A 270 26.38 -22.84 33.96
CA GLY A 270 26.39 -24.20 33.40
C GLY A 270 27.02 -24.27 32.01
N ARG A 271 26.90 -23.20 31.21
CA ARG A 271 27.69 -23.02 29.98
C ARG A 271 29.16 -22.72 30.29
N GLN A 272 29.49 -21.92 31.31
CA GLN A 272 30.85 -21.72 31.80
C GLN A 272 31.45 -23.01 32.36
N LEU A 273 30.67 -23.88 33.00
CA LEU A 273 31.09 -25.22 33.42
C LEU A 273 31.27 -26.16 32.22
N ARG A 274 30.50 -25.98 31.13
CA ARG A 274 30.73 -26.70 29.87
C ARG A 274 32.00 -26.22 29.16
N TYR A 275 32.26 -24.91 29.19
CA TYR A 275 33.52 -24.30 28.76
C TYR A 275 34.69 -24.76 29.64
N SER A 276 34.55 -24.77 30.97
CA SER A 276 35.60 -25.22 31.90
C SER A 276 35.83 -26.72 31.85
N TRP A 277 34.82 -27.52 31.49
CA TRP A 277 35.01 -28.93 31.18
C TRP A 277 35.78 -29.12 29.87
N HIS A 278 35.51 -28.31 28.83
CA HIS A 278 36.27 -28.33 27.57
C HIS A 278 37.66 -27.67 27.67
N SER A 279 37.93 -26.87 28.72
CA SER A 279 39.24 -26.26 28.98
C SER A 279 40.03 -26.90 30.13
N SER A 280 39.44 -27.81 30.90
CA SER A 280 40.15 -28.56 31.95
C SER A 280 40.89 -29.77 31.38
N GLY A 281 41.95 -30.20 32.08
CA GLY A 281 42.79 -31.33 31.66
C GLY A 281 42.04 -32.66 31.48
N ALA A 282 40.87 -32.82 32.10
CA ALA A 282 40.08 -34.05 32.04
C ALA A 282 39.50 -34.35 30.64
N SER A 283 39.01 -33.33 29.90
CA SER A 283 38.50 -33.56 28.54
C SER A 283 39.62 -33.82 27.54
N ARG A 284 40.81 -33.20 27.74
CA ARG A 284 42.02 -33.55 27.00
C ARG A 284 42.53 -34.95 27.37
N ALA A 285 42.43 -35.38 28.62
CA ALA A 285 42.82 -36.72 29.04
C ALA A 285 41.90 -37.80 28.44
N VAL A 286 40.58 -37.61 28.47
CA VAL A 286 39.62 -38.54 27.84
C VAL A 286 39.72 -38.49 26.32
N GLY A 287 39.86 -37.31 25.72
CA GLY A 287 40.11 -37.15 24.29
C GLY A 287 41.39 -37.87 23.86
N ASN A 288 42.50 -37.64 24.56
CA ASN A 288 43.78 -38.31 24.28
C ASN A 288 43.74 -39.81 24.59
N ALA A 289 42.97 -40.28 25.58
CA ALA A 289 42.79 -41.70 25.83
C ALA A 289 42.01 -42.38 24.69
N VAL A 290 40.92 -41.77 24.25
CA VAL A 290 40.12 -42.26 23.12
C VAL A 290 40.92 -42.19 21.81
N THR A 291 41.65 -41.10 21.54
CA THR A 291 42.55 -40.99 20.39
C THR A 291 43.70 -42.00 20.47
N ARG A 292 44.32 -42.23 21.65
CA ARG A 292 45.36 -43.26 21.81
C ARG A 292 44.81 -44.68 21.61
N VAL A 293 43.60 -44.99 22.09
CA VAL A 293 42.92 -46.27 21.79
C VAL A 293 42.64 -46.40 20.29
N PHE A 294 42.15 -45.35 19.63
CA PHE A 294 41.96 -45.38 18.17
C PHE A 294 43.28 -45.47 17.38
N VAL A 295 44.39 -44.90 17.87
CA VAL A 295 45.72 -45.04 17.25
C VAL A 295 46.28 -46.46 17.46
N VAL A 296 46.16 -47.03 18.67
CA VAL A 296 46.52 -48.44 18.95
C VAL A 296 45.67 -49.44 18.14
N LEU A 297 44.47 -49.03 17.70
CA LEU A 297 43.57 -49.80 16.84
C LEU A 297 43.58 -49.38 15.35
N GLY A 298 44.41 -48.41 14.93
CA GLY A 298 44.59 -48.01 13.53
C GLY A 298 43.44 -47.23 12.86
N LEU A 299 42.63 -46.47 13.62
CA LEU A 299 41.37 -45.84 13.19
C LEU A 299 41.40 -44.29 13.23
N GLU A 300 42.36 -43.68 12.53
CA GLU A 300 42.66 -42.24 12.68
C GLU A 300 41.65 -41.27 12.03
N SER A 301 40.78 -41.74 11.14
CA SER A 301 39.94 -40.92 10.26
C SER A 301 38.69 -40.27 10.90
N PHE A 302 38.48 -40.44 12.21
CA PHE A 302 37.22 -40.08 12.90
C PHE A 302 37.30 -38.87 13.86
N THR A 303 38.28 -37.96 13.72
CA THR A 303 38.43 -36.81 14.64
C THR A 303 37.67 -35.53 14.20
N PRO A 304 36.76 -34.97 15.02
CA PRO A 304 35.99 -33.76 14.65
C PRO A 304 36.68 -32.43 15.02
N ARG A 305 36.61 -31.43 14.14
CA ARG A 305 37.08 -30.05 14.37
C ARG A 305 35.92 -29.10 14.71
N ILE A 306 36.13 -28.14 15.62
CA ILE A 306 35.13 -27.15 16.09
C ILE A 306 35.63 -25.72 15.83
N ARG A 307 34.73 -24.81 15.42
CA ARG A 307 35.02 -23.40 15.08
C ARG A 307 34.25 -22.45 16.02
N ALA A 308 34.82 -21.29 16.35
CA ALA A 308 34.32 -20.36 17.36
C ALA A 308 33.48 -19.18 16.78
N TYR A 309 32.71 -18.50 17.65
CA TYR A 309 31.83 -17.36 17.33
C TYR A 309 31.80 -16.31 18.47
N THR A 310 31.49 -15.05 18.15
CA THR A 310 31.60 -13.85 19.02
C THR A 310 30.24 -13.30 19.51
N PRO A 311 30.17 -12.67 20.71
CA PRO A 311 28.90 -12.18 21.29
C PRO A 311 28.56 -10.72 20.91
N LYS A 312 27.29 -10.29 21.09
CA LYS A 312 26.82 -8.90 20.85
C LYS A 312 25.84 -8.40 21.95
N ALA A 313 26.13 -7.17 22.45
CA ALA A 313 25.28 -6.13 23.08
C ALA A 313 24.35 -6.42 24.30
N GLN A 314 23.98 -5.33 25.01
CA GLN A 314 23.29 -5.27 26.31
C GLN A 314 21.82 -4.77 26.20
N ASN A 315 21.06 -4.74 27.32
CA ASN A 315 19.59 -4.55 27.38
C ASN A 315 19.09 -3.07 27.34
N PRO A 316 17.85 -2.78 26.85
CA PRO A 316 17.34 -1.42 26.62
C PRO A 316 16.06 -1.01 27.42
N THR A 317 15.88 -1.40 28.68
CA THR A 317 14.53 -1.37 29.32
C THR A 317 14.10 -0.07 30.02
N ALA A 318 14.94 0.97 30.11
CA ALA A 318 14.61 2.20 30.84
C ALA A 318 14.18 3.36 29.91
N GLU A 319 14.75 3.46 28.71
CA GLU A 319 14.49 4.53 27.75
C GLU A 319 13.07 4.46 27.17
N ASN A 320 12.56 3.25 26.95
CA ASN A 320 11.24 3.01 26.33
C ASN A 320 10.04 3.64 27.08
N ARG A 321 10.11 3.93 28.39
CA ARG A 321 8.95 4.49 29.11
C ARG A 321 8.76 6.01 28.94
N ALA A 322 9.85 6.76 28.76
CA ALA A 322 9.75 8.20 28.49
C ALA A 322 9.28 8.44 27.04
N PHE A 323 9.84 7.65 26.14
CA PHE A 323 9.54 7.53 24.72
C PHE A 323 8.03 7.40 24.41
N ASP A 324 7.32 6.50 25.08
CA ASP A 324 5.89 6.27 24.85
C ASP A 324 5.04 7.52 25.19
N ALA A 325 5.46 8.31 26.20
CA ALA A 325 4.76 9.52 26.62
C ALA A 325 4.93 10.67 25.61
N ASP A 326 6.12 10.88 25.06
CA ASP A 326 6.37 11.89 24.03
C ASP A 326 5.65 11.55 22.70
N ILE A 327 5.54 10.26 22.35
CA ILE A 327 4.72 9.80 21.22
C ILE A 327 3.23 10.12 21.44
N ALA A 328 2.69 9.84 22.64
CA ALA A 328 1.30 10.15 22.97
C ALA A 328 1.03 11.67 22.95
N ALA A 329 1.97 12.49 23.43
CA ALA A 329 1.90 13.93 23.36
C ALA A 329 1.93 14.46 21.92
N LEU A 330 2.78 13.88 21.05
CA LEU A 330 2.82 14.22 19.62
C LEU A 330 1.52 13.87 18.89
N ARG A 331 0.94 12.68 19.17
CA ARG A 331 -0.37 12.26 18.62
C ARG A 331 -1.45 13.29 18.95
N LYS A 332 -1.59 13.64 20.23
CA LYS A 332 -2.57 14.64 20.70
C LYS A 332 -2.34 16.01 20.06
N LEU A 333 -1.09 16.47 19.96
CA LEU A 333 -0.75 17.73 19.30
C LEU A 333 -1.17 17.74 17.81
N ALA A 334 -0.96 16.63 17.10
CA ALA A 334 -1.35 16.49 15.70
C ALA A 334 -2.88 16.46 15.52
N GLU A 335 -3.62 15.81 16.42
CA GLU A 335 -5.09 15.83 16.46
C GLU A 335 -5.64 17.24 16.73
N ASP A 336 -5.10 17.93 17.74
CA ASP A 336 -5.48 19.30 18.12
C ASP A 336 -5.24 20.28 16.96
N GLN A 337 -4.06 20.23 16.34
CA GLN A 337 -3.76 21.09 15.19
C GLN A 337 -4.58 20.72 13.94
N LEU A 338 -4.84 19.44 13.66
CA LEU A 338 -5.69 19.04 12.54
C LEU A 338 -7.14 19.52 12.72
N ARG A 339 -7.68 19.48 13.95
CA ARG A 339 -8.99 20.06 14.28
C ARG A 339 -9.00 21.57 14.05
N ARG A 340 -7.97 22.27 14.53
CA ARG A 340 -7.83 23.73 14.38
C ARG A 340 -7.68 24.19 12.92
N VAL A 341 -6.86 23.50 12.12
CA VAL A 341 -6.70 23.79 10.69
C VAL A 341 -8.00 23.56 9.92
N ARG A 342 -8.75 22.49 10.23
CA ARG A 342 -10.09 22.26 9.65
C ARG A 342 -11.06 23.40 10.00
N TYR A 343 -11.04 23.88 11.25
CA TYR A 343 -11.87 25.01 11.70
C TYR A 343 -11.51 26.34 10.99
N LEU A 344 -10.21 26.61 10.78
CA LEU A 344 -9.74 27.78 10.04
C LEU A 344 -10.06 27.73 8.53
N GLN A 345 -10.27 26.53 7.98
CA GLN A 345 -10.77 26.34 6.61
C GLN A 345 -12.28 26.62 6.50
N THR A 346 -13.09 26.17 7.46
CA THR A 346 -14.55 26.44 7.48
C THR A 346 -14.89 27.90 7.76
N HIS A 347 -14.17 28.63 8.61
CA HIS A 347 -14.57 30.00 8.98
C HIS A 347 -14.38 31.07 7.88
N THR A 348 -13.77 30.74 6.75
CA THR A 348 -13.52 31.70 5.65
C THR A 348 -14.78 31.98 4.77
N SER A 349 -15.94 31.41 5.11
CA SER A 349 -17.24 31.58 4.41
C SER A 349 -18.25 32.52 5.11
N GLY A 350 -17.84 33.22 6.18
CA GLY A 350 -18.74 34.06 6.98
C GLY A 350 -19.26 35.34 6.30
N TRP A 351 -20.42 35.27 5.63
CA TRP A 351 -21.12 36.41 5.02
C TRP A 351 -21.46 37.54 6.02
N SER A 352 -20.87 38.71 5.83
CA SER A 352 -21.23 39.97 6.53
C SER A 352 -22.03 40.92 5.60
N GLY A 353 -23.34 40.67 5.46
CA GLY A 353 -24.24 41.48 4.63
C GLY A 353 -25.02 42.53 5.42
N LYS A 354 -24.64 43.81 5.34
CA LYS A 354 -25.52 44.92 5.77
C LYS A 354 -26.60 45.18 4.70
N LEU A 355 -27.84 44.75 4.96
CA LEU A 355 -28.99 45.17 4.18
C LEU A 355 -29.53 46.51 4.69
N SER A 356 -29.21 47.60 3.99
CA SER A 356 -29.85 48.91 4.19
C SER A 356 -31.25 48.91 3.58
N ALA A 357 -32.28 48.53 4.35
CA ALA A 357 -33.67 48.74 3.98
C ALA A 357 -34.11 50.17 4.38
N SER A 358 -34.74 50.88 3.45
CA SER A 358 -35.21 52.25 3.67
C SER A 358 -36.36 52.30 4.70
N LYS A 359 -36.19 53.13 5.74
CA LYS A 359 -37.16 53.49 6.78
C LYS A 359 -37.62 52.35 7.74
N GLY A 360 -36.86 52.22 8.84
CA GLY A 360 -37.48 52.57 10.13
C GLY A 360 -37.87 51.47 11.12
N ALA A 361 -37.04 50.45 11.35
CA ALA A 361 -36.84 49.82 12.68
C ALA A 361 -35.72 48.76 12.62
N GLU A 362 -34.62 48.95 13.35
CA GLU A 362 -33.62 47.90 13.56
C GLU A 362 -34.03 47.04 14.77
N ILE A 363 -34.57 45.84 14.52
CA ILE A 363 -34.76 44.82 15.57
C ILE A 363 -33.54 43.91 15.55
N ASN A 364 -32.71 44.04 16.59
CA ASN A 364 -31.48 43.26 16.75
C ASN A 364 -31.70 42.17 17.80
N TRP A 365 -31.79 40.90 17.39
CA TRP A 365 -31.95 39.76 18.30
C TRP A 365 -30.77 38.80 18.16
N ASN A 366 -29.73 39.03 18.97
CA ASN A 366 -28.57 38.14 19.07
C ASN A 366 -28.73 37.14 20.21
N ARG A 367 -28.57 35.84 19.91
CA ARG A 367 -28.25 34.82 20.92
C ARG A 367 -27.32 33.74 20.34
N SER A 368 -26.11 34.16 19.98
CA SER A 368 -24.99 33.28 19.61
C SER A 368 -24.03 33.11 20.80
N LEU A 369 -23.70 31.87 21.14
CA LEU A 369 -22.59 31.55 22.03
C LEU A 369 -21.30 31.56 21.19
N GLN A 370 -20.55 32.66 21.25
CA GLN A 370 -19.28 32.79 20.53
C GLN A 370 -18.13 32.17 21.33
N HIS A 371 -17.64 31.00 20.90
CA HIS A 371 -16.22 30.66 21.04
C HIS A 371 -15.50 31.18 19.79
N ALA A 372 -14.94 32.39 19.87
CA ALA A 372 -14.20 32.99 18.78
C ALA A 372 -12.69 32.74 18.98
N GLU A 373 -12.12 31.78 18.25
CA GLU A 373 -10.69 31.82 17.99
C GLU A 373 -10.38 32.90 16.94
N GLN A 374 -9.28 33.63 17.12
CA GLN A 374 -8.85 34.61 16.12
C GLN A 374 -8.34 33.92 14.85
N PRO A 375 -8.74 34.39 13.64
CA PRO A 375 -8.20 33.86 12.39
C PRO A 375 -6.72 34.26 12.25
N LEU A 376 -5.86 33.25 12.16
CA LEU A 376 -4.41 33.44 12.03
C LEU A 376 -4.05 34.07 10.67
N THR A 377 -3.07 34.97 10.71
CA THR A 377 -2.44 35.58 9.53
C THR A 377 -1.51 34.57 8.83
N HIS A 378 -1.12 34.86 7.58
CA HIS A 378 -0.21 33.97 6.83
C HIS A 378 1.15 33.75 7.53
N PRO A 379 1.84 34.78 8.09
CA PRO A 379 3.06 34.56 8.87
C PRO A 379 2.84 33.66 10.10
N GLU A 380 1.76 33.86 10.85
CA GLU A 380 1.45 33.04 12.04
C GLU A 380 1.15 31.57 11.67
N LEU A 381 0.53 31.33 10.50
CA LEU A 381 0.33 29.98 9.97
C LEU A 381 1.64 29.31 9.55
N VAL A 382 2.55 30.08 8.95
CA VAL A 382 3.92 29.61 8.63
C VAL A 382 4.68 29.26 9.90
N ASP A 383 4.68 30.14 10.92
CA ASP A 383 5.34 29.90 12.20
C ASP A 383 4.75 28.68 12.94
N GLN A 384 3.41 28.54 12.94
CA GLN A 384 2.75 27.38 13.56
C GLN A 384 3.11 26.06 12.86
N LEU A 385 3.17 26.06 11.52
CA LEU A 385 3.61 24.91 10.74
C LEU A 385 5.07 24.58 11.03
N ARG A 386 5.98 25.57 11.04
CA ARG A 386 7.40 25.38 11.37
C ARG A 386 7.59 24.77 12.76
N ALA A 387 6.94 25.32 13.77
CA ALA A 387 7.02 24.83 15.15
C ALA A 387 6.50 23.39 15.29
N PHE A 388 5.44 23.03 14.55
CA PHE A 388 4.91 21.66 14.53
C PHE A 388 5.87 20.68 13.85
N LEU A 389 6.48 21.07 12.73
CA LEU A 389 7.48 20.27 12.03
C LEU A 389 8.73 20.05 12.89
N GLU A 390 9.23 21.11 13.56
CA GLU A 390 10.36 21.04 14.49
C GLU A 390 10.08 20.09 15.67
N ARG A 391 8.91 20.20 16.31
CA ARG A 391 8.52 19.30 17.43
C ARG A 391 8.34 17.85 16.96
N THR A 392 7.75 17.64 15.77
CA THR A 392 7.60 16.32 15.15
C THR A 392 8.96 15.68 14.90
N VAL A 393 9.89 16.42 14.30
CA VAL A 393 11.25 15.94 14.02
C VAL A 393 12.02 15.63 15.29
N ALA A 394 11.90 16.45 16.34
CA ALA A 394 12.56 16.19 17.62
C ALA A 394 12.11 14.85 18.22
N VAL A 395 10.80 14.67 18.41
CA VAL A 395 10.21 13.46 19.00
C VAL A 395 10.49 12.22 18.14
N LEU A 396 10.28 12.29 16.82
CA LEU A 396 10.45 11.12 15.95
C LEU A 396 11.93 10.69 15.76
N ARG A 397 12.89 11.59 16.00
CA ARG A 397 14.33 11.26 15.99
C ARG A 397 14.81 10.71 17.32
N GLU A 398 14.29 11.23 18.44
CA GLU A 398 14.51 10.66 19.77
C GLU A 398 13.96 9.22 19.85
N THR A 399 12.93 8.88 19.08
CA THR A 399 12.40 7.51 19.03
C THR A 399 13.18 6.54 18.12
N GLY A 400 14.19 7.00 17.39
CA GLY A 400 15.05 6.17 16.54
C GLY A 400 14.34 5.42 15.39
N ASP A 401 13.08 5.76 15.11
CA ASP A 401 12.25 5.11 14.09
C ASP A 401 12.34 5.85 12.74
N VAL A 402 12.47 7.18 12.77
CA VAL A 402 12.87 7.99 11.61
C VAL A 402 13.90 9.07 11.98
N ASP A 403 14.91 9.23 11.15
CA ASP A 403 16.00 10.22 11.29
C ASP A 403 15.60 11.65 10.87
N GLY A 404 14.37 11.84 10.41
CA GLY A 404 13.82 13.12 10.00
C GLY A 404 12.56 13.00 9.16
N LEU A 405 12.08 14.16 8.70
CA LEU A 405 10.90 14.34 7.88
C LEU A 405 11.34 14.78 6.46
N VAL A 406 10.57 14.48 5.43
CA VAL A 406 10.80 15.01 4.07
C VAL A 406 9.48 15.52 3.54
N ILE A 407 9.43 16.77 3.07
CA ILE A 407 8.24 17.33 2.43
C ILE A 407 8.49 17.40 0.93
N ALA A 408 7.77 16.57 0.17
CA ALA A 408 7.88 16.51 -1.27
C ALA A 408 6.71 17.24 -1.94
N ILE A 409 7.01 18.17 -2.83
CA ILE A 409 6.06 18.94 -3.62
C ILE A 409 6.26 18.56 -5.08
N ASP A 410 5.30 17.86 -5.66
CA ASP A 410 5.40 17.34 -7.02
C ASP A 410 4.60 18.18 -8.04
N GLU A 411 4.97 18.09 -9.30
CA GLU A 411 4.24 18.66 -10.45
C GLU A 411 4.11 20.21 -10.44
N LEU A 412 5.18 20.96 -10.11
CA LEU A 412 5.18 22.44 -10.16
C LEU A 412 4.77 22.99 -11.55
N ASP A 413 4.94 22.18 -12.61
CA ASP A 413 4.54 22.50 -13.98
C ASP A 413 3.02 22.43 -14.24
N LYS A 414 2.19 22.22 -13.21
CA LYS A 414 0.72 22.38 -13.26
C LYS A 414 0.21 23.80 -13.02
N MET A 415 1.07 24.74 -12.59
CA MET A 415 0.64 26.10 -12.30
C MET A 415 0.19 26.85 -13.56
N ALA A 416 -0.97 27.51 -13.48
CA ALA A 416 -1.63 28.13 -14.63
C ALA A 416 -0.86 29.31 -15.26
N SER A 417 0.09 29.92 -14.53
CA SER A 417 0.89 31.04 -15.03
C SER A 417 2.32 31.03 -14.49
N PRO A 418 3.32 31.55 -15.24
CA PRO A 418 4.70 31.63 -14.77
C PRO A 418 4.87 32.58 -13.58
N THR A 419 4.02 33.62 -13.49
CA THR A 419 4.00 34.55 -12.35
C THR A 419 3.58 33.82 -11.07
N GLN A 420 2.50 33.05 -11.08
CA GLN A 420 2.10 32.26 -9.90
C GLN A 420 3.17 31.24 -9.48
N ALA A 421 3.94 30.68 -10.42
CA ALA A 421 5.08 29.83 -10.10
C ALA A 421 6.23 30.61 -9.44
N HIS A 422 6.52 31.82 -9.90
CA HIS A 422 7.50 32.71 -9.27
C HIS A 422 7.05 33.13 -7.86
N ASP A 423 5.79 33.51 -7.69
CA ASP A 423 5.20 33.93 -6.42
C ASP A 423 5.20 32.77 -5.42
N PHE A 424 4.77 31.57 -5.84
CA PHE A 424 4.86 30.33 -5.06
C PHE A 424 6.27 30.06 -4.55
N VAL A 425 7.27 30.12 -5.44
CA VAL A 425 8.68 29.85 -5.11
C VAL A 425 9.25 30.90 -4.15
N ASN A 426 8.76 32.14 -4.17
CA ASN A 426 9.18 33.18 -3.23
C ASN A 426 8.50 33.04 -1.86
N GLU A 427 7.18 32.84 -1.82
CA GLU A 427 6.43 32.75 -0.57
C GLU A 427 6.76 31.46 0.20
N ILE A 428 7.01 30.35 -0.49
CA ILE A 428 7.41 29.09 0.13
C ILE A 428 8.80 29.13 0.79
N LYS A 429 9.66 30.12 0.48
CA LYS A 429 10.94 30.33 1.20
C LYS A 429 10.71 30.47 2.72
N GLY A 430 9.55 30.99 3.13
CA GLY A 430 9.19 31.17 4.53
C GLY A 430 9.07 29.88 5.34
N ILE A 431 8.76 28.73 4.72
CA ILE A 431 8.65 27.43 5.43
C ILE A 431 9.95 26.60 5.43
N PHE A 432 10.98 27.02 4.69
CA PHE A 432 12.23 26.28 4.55
C PHE A 432 13.20 26.49 5.73
N GLY A 433 14.24 25.65 5.80
CA GLY A 433 15.35 25.81 6.77
C GLY A 433 15.12 25.14 8.12
N ILE A 434 14.24 24.14 8.19
CA ILE A 434 14.01 23.32 9.38
C ILE A 434 15.04 22.18 9.42
N THR A 435 15.79 22.07 10.51
CA THR A 435 16.85 21.04 10.65
C THR A 435 16.22 19.64 10.61
N HIS A 436 16.80 18.72 9.83
CA HIS A 436 16.26 17.38 9.54
C HIS A 436 14.87 17.34 8.87
N CYS A 437 14.39 18.46 8.28
CA CYS A 437 13.18 18.51 7.45
C CYS A 437 13.45 19.19 6.09
N PRO A 438 14.19 18.55 5.17
CA PRO A 438 14.37 19.03 3.81
C PRO A 438 13.07 19.03 3.00
N PHE A 439 12.89 20.09 2.21
CA PHE A 439 11.88 20.15 1.17
C PHE A 439 12.44 19.65 -0.16
N VAL A 440 11.65 18.91 -0.93
CA VAL A 440 12.00 18.40 -2.27
C VAL A 440 10.93 18.86 -3.25
N VAL A 441 11.28 19.69 -4.23
CA VAL A 441 10.32 20.26 -5.20
C VAL A 441 10.65 19.76 -6.61
N SER A 442 9.67 19.19 -7.30
CA SER A 442 9.81 18.65 -8.65
C SER A 442 9.35 19.66 -9.71
N VAL A 443 10.21 19.87 -10.73
CA VAL A 443 10.01 20.82 -11.83
C VAL A 443 10.39 20.16 -13.15
N SER A 444 9.68 20.47 -14.25
CA SER A 444 10.06 19.99 -15.59
C SER A 444 10.88 21.02 -16.37
N ASP A 445 11.89 20.55 -17.11
CA ASP A 445 12.76 21.41 -17.93
C ASP A 445 11.95 22.17 -19.01
N ASP A 446 10.91 21.53 -19.53
CA ASP A 446 9.96 22.13 -20.48
C ASP A 446 9.31 23.39 -19.87
N ALA A 447 8.86 23.30 -18.61
CA ALA A 447 8.23 24.42 -17.90
C ALA A 447 9.24 25.54 -17.59
N LEU A 448 10.45 25.20 -17.15
CA LEU A 448 11.54 26.17 -16.95
C LEU A 448 11.80 26.96 -18.25
N THR A 449 11.91 26.25 -19.38
CA THR A 449 12.18 26.84 -20.69
C THR A 449 11.00 27.70 -21.17
N ASP A 450 9.76 27.26 -20.98
CA ASP A 450 8.56 28.03 -21.32
C ASP A 450 8.40 29.29 -20.45
N PHE A 451 8.86 29.26 -19.20
CA PHE A 451 8.85 30.42 -18.30
C PHE A 451 9.93 31.44 -18.68
N GLU A 452 11.16 30.99 -18.95
CA GLU A 452 12.25 31.83 -19.47
C GLU A 452 11.84 32.52 -20.80
N ARG A 453 11.23 31.77 -21.73
CA ARG A 453 10.73 32.31 -23.02
C ARG A 453 9.66 33.39 -22.87
N ARG A 454 8.91 33.41 -21.77
CA ARG A 454 7.89 34.41 -21.45
C ARG A 454 8.45 35.63 -20.70
N GLY A 455 9.77 35.70 -20.52
CA GLY A 455 10.46 36.85 -19.92
C GLY A 455 10.37 36.94 -18.40
N ILE A 456 9.96 35.86 -17.72
CA ILE A 456 9.88 35.80 -16.25
C ILE A 456 11.00 34.89 -15.75
N PRO A 457 11.97 35.41 -14.96
CA PRO A 457 13.10 34.62 -14.46
C PRO A 457 12.65 33.75 -13.27
N VAL A 458 11.82 32.74 -13.55
CA VAL A 458 11.45 31.72 -12.56
C VAL A 458 12.71 30.99 -12.10
N ARG A 459 13.66 30.73 -12.99
CA ARG A 459 14.96 30.13 -12.67
C ARG A 459 15.73 30.89 -11.61
N ASP A 460 15.88 32.21 -11.73
CA ASP A 460 16.57 33.02 -10.71
C ASP A 460 15.87 32.93 -9.33
N ALA A 461 14.54 32.84 -9.32
CA ALA A 461 13.77 32.65 -8.08
C ALA A 461 13.99 31.27 -7.47
N LEU A 462 14.07 30.21 -8.30
CA LEU A 462 14.40 28.84 -7.90
C LEU A 462 15.85 28.77 -7.38
N ASP A 463 16.83 29.30 -8.12
CA ASP A 463 18.24 29.34 -7.73
C ASP A 463 18.46 30.17 -6.44
N SER A 464 17.59 31.15 -6.17
CA SER A 464 17.52 31.87 -4.90
C SER A 464 16.77 31.11 -3.77
N ALA A 465 15.92 30.14 -4.08
CA ALA A 465 15.10 29.39 -3.12
C ALA A 465 15.74 28.08 -2.66
N PHE A 466 16.39 27.37 -3.58
CA PHE A 466 16.88 26.02 -3.37
C PHE A 466 18.36 26.03 -2.98
N THR A 467 18.69 25.22 -1.96
CA THR A 467 20.08 25.01 -1.52
C THR A 467 20.85 24.17 -2.55
N THR A 468 20.15 23.31 -3.30
CA THR A 468 20.74 22.42 -4.30
C THR A 468 19.70 22.11 -5.37
N MET A 469 20.10 22.19 -6.64
CA MET A 469 19.32 21.69 -7.78
C MET A 469 19.95 20.40 -8.28
N ILE A 470 19.16 19.32 -8.34
CA ILE A 470 19.57 18.01 -8.85
C ILE A 470 18.89 17.81 -10.20
N SER A 471 19.69 17.67 -11.25
CA SER A 471 19.19 17.26 -12.56
C SER A 471 18.90 15.76 -12.55
N VAL A 472 17.75 15.37 -13.11
CA VAL A 472 17.34 14.00 -13.35
C VAL A 472 17.39 13.76 -14.87
N PRO A 473 18.58 13.41 -15.42
CA PRO A 473 18.70 13.07 -16.83
C PRO A 473 17.92 11.78 -17.17
N PRO A 474 17.61 11.55 -18.45
CA PRO A 474 17.22 10.23 -18.95
C PRO A 474 18.28 9.16 -18.61
N PHE A 475 17.86 7.89 -18.55
CA PHE A 475 18.76 6.80 -18.20
C PHE A 475 19.91 6.65 -19.19
N THR A 476 21.08 6.27 -18.68
CA THR A 476 22.17 5.74 -19.52
C THR A 476 21.78 4.39 -20.14
N LEU A 477 22.58 3.91 -21.09
CA LEU A 477 22.39 2.59 -21.69
C LEU A 477 22.48 1.46 -20.63
N ASP A 478 23.46 1.54 -19.72
CA ASP A 478 23.63 0.58 -18.61
C ASP A 478 22.52 0.66 -17.55
N GLU A 479 21.96 1.86 -17.32
CA GLU A 479 20.76 2.03 -16.49
C GLU A 479 19.53 1.42 -17.18
N SER A 480 19.39 1.60 -18.49
CA SER A 480 18.31 1.01 -19.29
C SER A 480 18.37 -0.52 -19.29
N GLN A 481 19.58 -1.10 -19.42
CA GLN A 481 19.83 -2.53 -19.27
C GLN A 481 19.40 -3.06 -17.90
N ARG A 482 19.85 -2.42 -16.80
CA ARG A 482 19.47 -2.80 -15.43
C ARG A 482 17.97 -2.64 -15.15
N TRP A 483 17.34 -1.62 -15.74
CA TRP A 483 15.90 -1.40 -15.60
C TRP A 483 15.07 -2.51 -16.27
N LEU A 484 15.53 -2.97 -17.44
CA LEU A 484 14.94 -4.08 -18.18
C LEU A 484 15.24 -5.43 -17.51
N SER A 485 16.45 -5.68 -17.00
CA SER A 485 16.81 -6.96 -16.37
C SER A 485 16.04 -7.24 -15.07
N ARG A 486 15.57 -6.22 -14.35
CA ARG A 486 14.63 -6.37 -13.22
C ARG A 486 13.21 -6.77 -13.65
N ARG A 487 12.84 -6.56 -14.92
CA ARG A 487 11.47 -6.73 -15.45
C ARG A 487 11.30 -7.90 -16.43
N VAL A 488 12.34 -8.23 -17.17
CA VAL A 488 12.34 -9.21 -18.28
C VAL A 488 13.53 -10.17 -18.11
N ILE A 489 13.28 -11.48 -18.16
CA ILE A 489 14.33 -12.50 -18.09
C ILE A 489 14.76 -12.91 -19.50
N GLY A 490 16.06 -12.77 -19.79
CA GLY A 490 16.70 -13.29 -21.00
C GLY A 490 16.58 -12.44 -22.27
N LEU A 491 16.28 -11.15 -22.16
CA LEU A 491 16.21 -10.25 -23.30
C LEU A 491 17.62 -10.01 -23.92
N PRO A 492 17.85 -10.25 -25.23
CA PRO A 492 19.18 -10.08 -25.84
C PRO A 492 19.64 -8.61 -25.95
N LEU A 493 20.96 -8.39 -25.99
CA LEU A 493 21.57 -7.05 -26.01
C LEU A 493 21.12 -6.14 -27.17
N PRO A 494 20.98 -6.60 -28.43
CA PRO A 494 20.53 -5.74 -29.52
C PRO A 494 19.15 -5.11 -29.25
N PHE A 495 18.22 -5.88 -28.67
CA PHE A 495 16.89 -5.39 -28.32
C PHE A 495 16.91 -4.40 -27.15
N ILE A 496 17.84 -4.55 -26.20
CA ILE A 496 18.06 -3.57 -25.13
C ILE A 496 18.58 -2.25 -25.72
N GLY A 497 19.54 -2.31 -26.64
CA GLY A 497 20.06 -1.14 -27.37
C GLY A 497 18.97 -0.44 -28.18
N LEU A 498 18.15 -1.20 -28.91
CA LEU A 498 17.00 -0.69 -29.67
C LEU A 498 15.98 0.02 -28.77
N CYS A 499 15.62 -0.60 -27.64
CA CYS A 499 14.73 -0.01 -26.65
C CYS A 499 15.28 1.30 -26.06
N HIS A 500 16.57 1.36 -25.74
CA HIS A 500 17.22 2.58 -25.25
C HIS A 500 17.19 3.70 -26.29
N CYS A 501 17.50 3.40 -27.55
CA CYS A 501 17.50 4.39 -28.63
C CYS A 501 16.09 4.95 -28.89
N LEU A 502 15.12 4.08 -29.18
CA LEU A 502 13.73 4.48 -29.49
C LEU A 502 13.07 5.30 -28.38
N SER A 503 13.34 4.97 -27.12
CA SER A 503 12.83 5.71 -25.95
C SER A 503 13.61 6.98 -25.61
N GLY A 504 14.77 7.21 -26.24
CA GLY A 504 15.72 8.24 -25.83
C GLY A 504 16.22 8.08 -24.39
N GLY A 505 16.23 6.85 -23.84
CA GLY A 505 16.53 6.59 -22.43
C GLY A 505 15.49 7.11 -21.43
N ILE A 506 14.35 7.66 -21.87
CA ILE A 506 13.32 8.18 -20.97
C ILE A 506 12.56 6.99 -20.36
N PRO A 507 12.55 6.78 -19.03
CA PRO A 507 12.01 5.56 -18.40
C PRO A 507 10.56 5.26 -18.77
N ARG A 508 9.72 6.31 -18.85
CA ARG A 508 8.33 6.19 -19.27
C ARG A 508 8.18 5.63 -20.69
N GLU A 509 8.97 6.13 -21.63
CA GLU A 509 8.90 5.67 -23.02
C GLU A 509 9.65 4.34 -23.20
N LEU A 510 10.69 4.07 -22.42
CA LEU A 510 11.40 2.77 -22.37
C LEU A 510 10.44 1.65 -21.97
N SER A 511 9.56 1.90 -20.99
CA SER A 511 8.48 0.97 -20.63
C SER A 511 7.52 0.70 -21.79
N ARG A 512 7.13 1.75 -22.53
CA ARG A 512 6.22 1.62 -23.70
C ARG A 512 6.86 0.87 -24.85
N THR A 513 8.13 1.14 -25.15
CA THR A 513 8.88 0.41 -26.18
C THR A 513 9.07 -1.05 -25.77
N ALA A 514 9.38 -1.34 -24.50
CA ALA A 514 9.53 -2.71 -24.01
C ALA A 514 8.22 -3.51 -24.03
N ILE A 515 7.08 -2.88 -23.74
CA ILE A 515 5.75 -3.49 -23.91
C ILE A 515 5.46 -3.74 -25.40
N ALA A 516 5.67 -2.75 -26.27
CA ALA A 516 5.46 -2.90 -27.71
C ALA A 516 6.39 -3.96 -28.34
N LEU A 517 7.59 -4.15 -27.78
CA LEU A 517 8.49 -5.24 -28.12
C LEU A 517 7.93 -6.60 -27.68
N HIS A 518 7.46 -6.69 -26.42
CA HIS A 518 6.89 -7.91 -25.86
C HIS A 518 5.62 -8.38 -26.59
N ASP A 519 4.74 -7.46 -26.98
CA ASP A 519 3.51 -7.74 -27.73
C ASP A 519 3.75 -8.36 -29.12
N ARG A 520 5.00 -8.35 -29.61
CA ARG A 520 5.42 -8.95 -30.89
C ARG A 520 6.05 -10.35 -30.76
N ILE A 521 6.16 -10.89 -29.55
CA ILE A 521 6.76 -12.21 -29.32
C ILE A 521 5.77 -13.32 -29.70
N ASP A 522 6.00 -13.96 -30.85
CA ASP A 522 5.36 -15.22 -31.20
C ASP A 522 6.19 -16.40 -30.69
N SER A 523 5.58 -17.24 -29.85
CA SER A 523 6.21 -18.45 -29.31
C SER A 523 6.45 -19.54 -30.36
N ALA A 524 5.76 -19.49 -31.51
CA ALA A 524 5.91 -20.46 -32.59
C ALA A 524 7.03 -20.09 -33.58
N LYS A 525 7.31 -18.78 -33.75
CA LYS A 525 8.39 -18.25 -34.60
C LYS A 525 8.93 -16.96 -33.96
N PRO A 526 10.04 -17.01 -33.19
CA PRO A 526 10.61 -15.79 -32.61
C PRO A 526 11.03 -14.84 -33.75
N PRO A 527 10.59 -13.57 -33.74
CA PRO A 527 10.88 -12.63 -34.82
C PRO A 527 12.35 -12.19 -34.77
N LEU A 528 12.87 -11.79 -35.94
CA LEU A 528 14.24 -11.31 -36.09
C LEU A 528 14.36 -9.82 -35.74
N LEU A 529 15.58 -9.40 -35.36
CA LEU A 529 15.90 -8.02 -35.00
C LEU A 529 15.41 -7.02 -36.05
N GLU A 530 15.83 -7.19 -37.31
CA GLU A 530 15.41 -6.37 -38.44
C GLU A 530 13.88 -6.27 -38.59
N GLU A 531 13.17 -7.42 -38.52
CA GLU A 531 11.70 -7.48 -38.61
C GLU A 531 11.02 -6.69 -37.48
N VAL A 532 11.54 -6.80 -36.26
CA VAL A 532 11.04 -6.08 -35.08
C VAL A 532 11.37 -4.58 -35.15
N THR A 533 12.59 -4.21 -35.55
CA THR A 533 13.01 -2.82 -35.76
C THR A 533 12.11 -2.16 -36.79
N HIS A 534 11.90 -2.80 -37.96
CA HIS A 534 11.04 -2.29 -39.03
C HIS A 534 9.61 -2.08 -38.56
N GLN A 535 9.01 -3.07 -37.88
CA GLN A 535 7.65 -2.95 -37.36
C GLN A 535 7.50 -1.84 -36.32
N LEU A 536 8.47 -1.65 -35.41
CA LEU A 536 8.43 -0.60 -34.39
C LEU A 536 8.60 0.79 -35.02
N VAL A 537 9.60 0.97 -35.88
CA VAL A 537 9.88 2.23 -36.59
C VAL A 537 8.70 2.62 -37.48
N THR A 538 8.17 1.70 -38.29
CA THR A 538 7.03 1.95 -39.18
C THR A 538 5.76 2.32 -38.41
N THR A 539 5.55 1.74 -37.22
CA THR A 539 4.41 2.09 -36.35
C THR A 539 4.52 3.51 -35.80
N ASP A 540 5.66 3.91 -35.24
CA ASP A 540 5.88 5.27 -34.72
C ASP A 540 5.88 6.30 -35.86
N LEU A 541 6.58 6.00 -36.97
CA LEU A 541 6.63 6.85 -38.17
C LEU A 541 5.24 7.10 -38.76
N SER A 542 4.41 6.08 -38.90
CA SER A 542 3.02 6.24 -39.37
C SER A 542 2.19 7.15 -38.46
N ALA A 543 2.42 7.11 -37.14
CA ALA A 543 1.77 8.02 -36.20
C ALA A 543 2.30 9.46 -36.33
N LYS A 544 3.61 9.64 -36.51
CA LYS A 544 4.26 10.96 -36.64
C LYS A 544 3.96 11.64 -37.97
N ILE A 545 3.99 10.94 -39.10
CA ILE A 545 3.62 11.50 -40.41
C ILE A 545 2.18 12.06 -40.37
N ARG A 546 1.22 11.32 -39.79
CA ARG A 546 -0.14 11.82 -39.59
C ARG A 546 -0.21 13.07 -38.71
N ALA A 547 0.62 13.14 -37.67
CA ALA A 547 0.70 14.33 -36.81
C ALA A 547 1.32 15.55 -37.53
N PHE A 548 2.37 15.34 -38.34
CA PHE A 548 2.99 16.41 -39.12
C PHE A 548 2.06 16.92 -40.23
N ALA A 549 1.33 16.04 -40.91
CA ALA A 549 0.34 16.45 -41.91
C ALA A 549 -0.90 17.12 -41.29
N ALA A 550 -1.31 16.72 -40.08
CA ALA A 550 -2.33 17.45 -39.33
C ALA A 550 -1.82 18.85 -38.93
N ALA A 551 -0.55 18.98 -38.53
CA ALA A 551 0.07 20.25 -38.16
C ALA A 551 0.27 21.19 -39.37
N SER A 552 0.64 20.68 -40.54
CA SER A 552 0.78 21.51 -41.75
C SER A 552 -0.56 22.13 -42.15
N GLN A 553 -1.65 21.38 -42.08
CA GLN A 553 -3.02 21.88 -42.30
C GLN A 553 -3.44 23.00 -41.33
N GLN A 554 -2.77 23.17 -40.18
CA GLN A 554 -3.04 24.27 -39.25
C GLN A 554 -2.35 25.59 -39.61
N LEU A 555 -1.37 25.57 -40.52
CA LEU A 555 -0.59 26.76 -40.91
C LEU A 555 -1.24 27.59 -42.03
N GLY A 556 -2.43 27.18 -42.50
CA GLY A 556 -3.22 27.89 -43.51
C GLY A 556 -2.90 27.51 -44.96
N PRO A 557 -3.73 27.97 -45.92
CA PRO A 557 -3.61 27.60 -47.34
C PRO A 557 -2.51 28.42 -48.03
N ALA A 558 -1.32 27.85 -48.14
CA ALA A 558 -0.22 28.35 -48.95
C ALA A 558 0.36 27.21 -49.82
N ALA A 559 0.80 27.52 -51.03
CA ALA A 559 1.28 26.51 -52.00
C ALA A 559 2.44 25.64 -51.46
N ASP A 560 3.28 26.22 -50.61
CA ASP A 560 4.39 25.52 -49.93
C ASP A 560 3.93 24.56 -48.82
N VAL A 561 2.75 24.79 -48.25
CA VAL A 561 2.09 23.91 -47.26
C VAL A 561 1.42 22.75 -47.97
N ASP A 562 0.71 23.00 -49.07
CA ASP A 562 0.08 21.96 -49.90
C ASP A 562 1.13 21.01 -50.46
N THR A 563 2.23 21.53 -50.98
CA THR A 563 3.36 20.73 -51.49
C THR A 563 3.97 19.87 -50.39
N ALA A 564 4.30 20.45 -49.23
CA ALA A 564 4.86 19.68 -48.11
C ALA A 564 3.90 18.61 -47.56
N THR A 565 2.60 18.90 -47.53
CA THR A 565 1.57 17.95 -47.10
C THR A 565 1.39 16.81 -48.11
N LEU A 566 1.43 17.13 -49.41
CA LEU A 566 1.40 16.14 -50.49
C LEU A 566 2.62 15.21 -50.37
N THR A 567 3.83 15.77 -50.26
CA THR A 567 5.08 15.02 -50.10
C THR A 567 5.06 14.07 -48.89
N LEU A 568 4.49 14.51 -47.75
CA LEU A 568 4.31 13.66 -46.56
C LEU A 568 3.19 12.61 -46.68
N HIS A 569 2.31 12.69 -47.69
CA HIS A 569 1.19 11.77 -47.87
C HIS A 569 1.31 10.82 -49.08
N THR A 570 2.07 11.20 -50.11
CA THR A 570 2.24 10.38 -51.32
C THR A 570 3.46 9.47 -51.29
N SER A 571 4.41 9.69 -50.39
CA SER A 571 5.66 8.92 -50.31
C SER A 571 5.52 7.73 -49.37
N SER A 572 5.56 6.51 -49.92
CA SER A 572 5.86 5.31 -49.13
C SER A 572 7.29 5.43 -48.60
N CYS A 573 7.48 5.08 -47.32
CA CYS A 573 8.76 5.15 -46.62
C CYS A 573 9.09 3.77 -46.08
N ASP A 574 9.33 2.82 -46.98
CA ASP A 574 9.50 1.40 -46.63
C ASP A 574 10.95 1.05 -46.31
N THR A 575 11.92 1.81 -46.83
CA THR A 575 13.36 1.64 -46.60
C THR A 575 14.02 2.87 -45.97
N ALA A 576 15.21 2.68 -45.40
CA ALA A 576 16.01 3.78 -44.84
C ALA A 576 16.44 4.81 -45.92
N ASP A 577 16.79 4.34 -47.13
CA ASP A 577 17.13 5.20 -48.27
C ASP A 577 15.94 6.10 -48.69
N ASP A 578 14.72 5.55 -48.76
CA ASP A 578 13.52 6.34 -49.04
C ASP A 578 13.32 7.47 -48.01
N MET A 579 13.54 7.15 -46.72
CA MET A 579 13.44 8.12 -45.62
C MET A 579 14.52 9.21 -45.72
N ILE A 580 15.74 8.89 -46.14
CA ILE A 580 16.85 9.84 -46.32
C ILE A 580 16.58 10.77 -47.51
N VAL A 581 16.12 10.21 -48.64
CA VAL A 581 15.72 10.99 -49.82
C VAL A 581 14.56 11.93 -49.48
N LEU A 582 13.54 11.44 -48.75
CA LEU A 582 12.41 12.27 -48.33
C LEU A 582 12.83 13.36 -47.34
N ALA A 583 13.68 13.04 -46.35
CA ALA A 583 14.22 14.00 -45.39
C ALA A 583 15.01 15.12 -46.09
N THR A 584 15.80 14.78 -47.10
CA THR A 584 16.57 15.75 -47.90
C THR A 584 15.64 16.67 -48.68
N ARG A 585 14.65 16.11 -49.39
CA ARG A 585 13.63 16.89 -50.13
C ARG A 585 12.82 17.84 -49.26
N LEU A 586 12.53 17.47 -48.02
CA LEU A 586 11.82 18.34 -47.06
C LEU A 586 12.65 19.55 -46.61
N LEU A 587 13.98 19.51 -46.79
CA LEU A 587 14.92 20.59 -46.45
C LEU A 587 15.42 21.38 -47.68
N GLU A 588 15.04 20.97 -48.90
CA GLU A 588 15.36 21.71 -50.12
C GLU A 588 14.75 23.12 -50.10
N VAL A 589 15.57 24.12 -50.44
CA VAL A 589 15.17 25.54 -50.42
C VAL A 589 14.25 25.83 -51.60
N THR A 590 13.02 26.24 -51.28
CA THR A 590 12.02 26.70 -52.25
C THR A 590 12.25 28.20 -52.55
N GLU A 591 12.00 28.67 -53.77
CA GLU A 591 12.33 30.06 -54.18
C GLU A 591 11.47 31.13 -53.45
N THR A 592 10.35 30.72 -52.86
CA THR A 592 9.48 31.52 -51.99
C THR A 592 9.95 31.48 -50.54
N GLU A 593 10.03 32.62 -49.85
CA GLU A 593 10.35 32.66 -48.41
C GLU A 593 9.28 31.87 -47.61
N PRO A 594 9.61 30.71 -47.02
CA PRO A 594 8.63 29.90 -46.32
C PRO A 594 8.23 30.55 -45.00
N THR A 595 6.95 30.44 -44.62
CA THR A 595 6.49 30.91 -43.33
C THR A 595 7.25 30.23 -42.19
N ALA A 596 7.46 30.99 -41.12
CA ALA A 596 8.29 30.61 -39.99
C ALA A 596 7.88 29.23 -39.41
N GLY A 597 6.58 29.01 -39.18
CA GLY A 597 6.05 27.73 -38.70
C GLY A 597 6.23 26.55 -39.67
N LEU A 598 6.17 26.79 -40.99
CA LEU A 598 6.38 25.73 -41.99
C LEU A 598 7.83 25.27 -42.03
N THR A 599 8.77 26.21 -41.92
CA THR A 599 10.21 25.89 -41.83
C THR A 599 10.50 25.05 -40.59
N GLN A 600 9.96 25.42 -39.44
CA GLN A 600 10.10 24.61 -38.22
C GLN A 600 9.52 23.19 -38.41
N LEU A 601 8.33 23.07 -38.99
CA LEU A 601 7.69 21.78 -39.24
C LEU A 601 8.49 20.88 -40.20
N ARG A 602 9.00 21.44 -41.32
CA ARG A 602 9.89 20.75 -42.25
C ARG A 602 11.13 20.20 -41.54
N TRP A 603 11.76 20.99 -40.66
CA TRP A 603 12.90 20.57 -39.85
C TRP A 603 12.59 19.44 -38.86
N HIS A 604 11.45 19.48 -38.16
CA HIS A 604 11.03 18.38 -37.29
C HIS A 604 10.77 17.09 -38.08
N ALA A 605 10.08 17.18 -39.23
CA ALA A 605 9.75 16.02 -40.06
C ALA A 605 11.00 15.38 -40.66
N ALA A 606 11.88 16.16 -41.29
CA ALA A 606 13.13 15.69 -41.88
C ALA A 606 14.06 15.05 -40.84
N SER A 607 14.26 15.70 -39.68
CA SER A 607 15.13 15.19 -38.64
C SER A 607 14.59 13.89 -38.01
N TYR A 608 13.27 13.74 -37.93
CA TYR A 608 12.63 12.51 -37.46
C TYR A 608 12.71 11.37 -38.48
N LEU A 609 12.54 11.64 -39.78
CA LEU A 609 12.76 10.66 -40.85
C LEU A 609 14.22 10.17 -40.87
N TYR A 610 15.18 11.08 -40.77
CA TYR A 610 16.60 10.75 -40.69
C TYR A 610 16.96 9.96 -39.42
N TYR A 611 16.27 10.22 -38.31
CA TYR A 611 16.35 9.40 -37.10
C TYR A 611 15.85 7.97 -37.37
N CYS A 612 14.67 7.81 -37.97
CA CYS A 612 14.08 6.50 -38.30
C CYS A 612 14.99 5.67 -39.22
N ALA A 613 15.51 6.27 -40.29
CA ALA A 613 16.50 5.65 -41.17
C ALA A 613 17.74 5.14 -40.40
N THR A 614 18.27 5.97 -39.49
CA THR A 614 19.45 5.63 -38.67
C THR A 614 19.19 4.49 -37.68
N VAL A 615 17.96 4.32 -37.20
CA VAL A 615 17.62 3.16 -36.36
C VAL A 615 17.49 1.89 -37.20
N LEU A 616 16.91 1.97 -38.40
CA LEU A 616 16.81 0.83 -39.33
C LEU A 616 18.19 0.33 -39.75
N ASP A 617 19.09 1.22 -40.15
CA ASP A 617 20.44 0.90 -40.61
C ASP A 617 21.39 0.39 -39.51
N ILE A 618 21.05 0.58 -38.23
CA ILE A 618 21.88 0.14 -37.08
C ILE A 618 21.39 -1.18 -36.48
N PHE A 619 20.08 -1.47 -36.56
CA PHE A 619 19.45 -2.66 -35.97
C PHE A 619 18.86 -3.56 -37.05
N ASP A 620 19.71 -3.94 -38.00
CA ASP A 620 19.43 -4.84 -39.12
C ASP A 620 19.77 -6.32 -38.78
N ALA A 621 19.92 -7.17 -39.80
CA ALA A 621 20.33 -8.57 -39.63
C ALA A 621 21.85 -8.78 -39.53
N ASP A 622 22.66 -7.82 -40.00
CA ASP A 622 24.11 -7.94 -40.17
C ASP A 622 24.92 -7.33 -39.01
N LEU A 623 24.27 -6.58 -38.10
CA LEU A 623 24.83 -6.07 -36.84
C LEU A 623 25.65 -7.14 -36.09
N ASP A 624 26.95 -6.93 -35.89
CA ASP A 624 27.80 -7.88 -35.17
C ASP A 624 28.08 -7.49 -33.71
N GLU A 625 28.50 -8.46 -32.89
CA GLU A 625 28.72 -8.25 -31.46
C GLU A 625 29.81 -7.22 -31.19
N SER A 626 30.85 -7.14 -32.03
CA SER A 626 31.97 -6.20 -31.81
C SER A 626 31.56 -4.77 -32.13
N THR A 627 30.75 -4.55 -33.17
CA THR A 627 30.18 -3.23 -33.49
C THR A 627 29.15 -2.81 -32.45
N LEU A 628 28.29 -3.70 -31.96
CA LEU A 628 27.37 -3.36 -30.86
C LEU A 628 28.14 -3.00 -29.59
N GLN A 629 29.17 -3.76 -29.21
CA GLN A 629 30.01 -3.45 -28.04
C GLN A 629 30.75 -2.11 -28.20
N ALA A 630 31.21 -1.76 -29.40
CA ALA A 630 31.78 -0.44 -29.68
C ALA A 630 30.74 0.69 -29.54
N GLY A 631 29.52 0.49 -30.06
CA GLY A 631 28.39 1.40 -29.90
C GLY A 631 27.87 1.53 -28.46
N TRP A 632 28.15 0.54 -27.60
CA TRP A 632 27.80 0.54 -26.18
C TRP A 632 28.68 1.49 -25.35
N GLN A 633 29.93 1.74 -25.78
CA GLN A 633 30.85 2.61 -25.06
C GLN A 633 30.48 4.10 -25.22
N PRO A 634 30.62 4.92 -24.16
CA PRO A 634 30.32 6.35 -24.25
C PRO A 634 31.31 7.08 -25.15
N GLY A 635 30.82 7.63 -26.27
CA GLY A 635 31.63 8.35 -27.25
C GLY A 635 30.83 8.85 -28.45
N PRO A 636 31.47 9.55 -29.41
CA PRO A 636 30.85 9.87 -30.69
C PRO A 636 30.58 8.58 -31.46
N GLY A 637 29.37 8.44 -32.00
CA GLY A 637 28.87 7.19 -32.58
C GLY A 637 28.15 6.25 -31.59
N SER A 638 28.13 6.53 -30.28
CA SER A 638 27.47 5.64 -29.32
C SER A 638 25.94 5.57 -29.48
N LEU A 639 25.34 4.47 -29.05
CA LEU A 639 23.88 4.33 -28.95
C LEU A 639 23.26 5.37 -28.01
N SER A 640 24.00 5.80 -26.98
CA SER A 640 23.60 6.93 -26.13
C SER A 640 23.58 8.27 -26.88
N GLN A 641 24.42 8.46 -27.90
CA GLN A 641 24.34 9.63 -28.78
C GLN A 641 23.10 9.58 -29.68
N LEU A 642 22.70 8.39 -30.15
CA LEU A 642 21.45 8.19 -30.89
C LEU A 642 20.22 8.45 -30.01
N ALA A 643 20.21 7.98 -28.76
CA ALA A 643 19.20 8.33 -27.77
C ALA A 643 19.17 9.84 -27.47
N THR A 644 20.33 10.50 -27.39
CA THR A 644 20.42 11.97 -27.24
C THR A 644 19.83 12.70 -28.45
N ALA A 645 20.08 12.22 -29.68
CA ALA A 645 19.44 12.74 -30.88
C ALA A 645 17.91 12.60 -30.80
N ARG A 646 17.40 11.45 -30.33
CA ARG A 646 15.96 11.23 -30.15
C ARG A 646 15.29 12.24 -29.22
N GLN A 647 15.99 12.65 -28.15
CA GLN A 647 15.56 13.70 -27.22
C GLN A 647 15.61 15.09 -27.89
N ALA A 648 16.70 15.40 -28.59
CA ALA A 648 16.93 16.68 -29.26
C ALA A 648 15.85 17.03 -30.30
N LEU A 649 15.19 16.04 -30.93
CA LEU A 649 14.08 16.24 -31.87
C LEU A 649 12.90 17.06 -31.32
N ALA A 650 12.69 17.07 -30.00
CA ALA A 650 11.62 17.85 -29.38
C ALA A 650 11.99 19.34 -29.20
N VAL A 651 13.28 19.64 -29.04
CA VAL A 651 13.77 20.97 -28.62
C VAL A 651 14.45 21.72 -29.77
N THR A 652 15.35 21.03 -30.51
CA THR A 652 16.17 21.63 -31.57
C THR A 652 16.45 20.58 -32.67
N PRO A 653 15.58 20.44 -33.69
CA PRO A 653 15.74 19.42 -34.74
C PRO A 653 17.07 19.51 -35.50
N ALA A 654 17.53 20.72 -35.82
CA ALA A 654 18.82 20.92 -36.49
C ALA A 654 20.03 20.44 -35.66
N TRP A 655 19.92 20.39 -34.33
CA TRP A 655 20.95 19.78 -33.49
C TRP A 655 20.85 18.25 -33.50
N SER A 656 19.63 17.69 -33.46
CA SER A 656 19.40 16.26 -33.69
C SER A 656 19.99 15.81 -35.03
N TRP A 657 19.78 16.55 -36.11
CA TRP A 657 20.35 16.27 -37.43
C TRP A 657 21.87 16.13 -37.37
N ARG A 658 22.58 17.09 -36.74
CA ARG A 658 24.05 17.05 -36.57
C ARG A 658 24.53 15.87 -35.73
N LEU A 659 23.79 15.50 -34.69
CA LEU A 659 24.07 14.29 -33.90
C LEU A 659 23.92 13.03 -34.76
N LEU A 660 22.84 12.92 -35.53
CA LEU A 660 22.59 11.80 -36.45
C LEU A 660 23.67 11.69 -37.53
N THR A 661 24.05 12.80 -38.17
CA THR A 661 25.16 12.83 -39.13
C THR A 661 26.47 12.38 -38.48
N THR A 662 26.70 12.71 -37.20
CA THR A 662 27.89 12.25 -36.46
C THR A 662 27.83 10.74 -36.21
N VAL A 663 26.68 10.20 -35.80
CA VAL A 663 26.48 8.76 -35.60
C VAL A 663 26.69 8.01 -36.91
N ARG A 664 25.99 8.39 -37.98
CA ARG A 664 26.09 7.75 -39.30
C ARG A 664 27.53 7.80 -39.86
N LYS A 665 28.27 8.90 -39.66
CA LYS A 665 29.71 9.00 -40.01
C LYS A 665 30.59 7.98 -39.26
N HIS A 666 30.29 7.64 -38.00
CA HIS A 666 31.04 6.64 -37.23
C HIS A 666 30.64 5.19 -37.58
N TRP A 667 29.37 4.95 -37.91
CA TRP A 667 28.85 3.65 -38.35
C TRP A 667 29.04 3.40 -39.86
N SER A 668 29.72 4.30 -40.58
CA SER A 668 29.96 4.23 -42.04
C SER A 668 28.69 4.16 -42.90
N LEU A 669 27.59 4.75 -42.43
CA LEU A 669 26.27 4.73 -43.07
C LEU A 669 26.08 5.88 -44.09
N PRO A 670 25.20 5.73 -45.10
CA PRO A 670 24.90 6.77 -46.10
C PRO A 670 24.51 8.11 -45.47
N LEU A 671 24.90 9.24 -46.07
CA LEU A 671 24.61 10.59 -45.54
C LEU A 671 23.61 11.34 -46.42
N ALA A 672 22.88 12.28 -45.81
CA ALA A 672 22.05 13.26 -46.52
C ALA A 672 22.90 14.48 -46.90
N ASP A 673 22.67 15.07 -48.08
CA ASP A 673 23.49 16.16 -48.60
C ASP A 673 23.37 17.46 -47.79
N GLU A 674 24.51 18.08 -47.47
CA GLU A 674 24.62 19.23 -46.56
C GLU A 674 24.29 20.57 -47.28
N THR A 675 23.01 20.94 -47.44
CA THR A 675 22.61 22.25 -48.04
C THR A 675 21.64 23.12 -47.23
N GLY A 676 20.94 22.59 -46.21
CA GLY A 676 19.99 23.36 -45.40
C GLY A 676 20.55 23.89 -44.07
N THR A 677 20.65 25.21 -43.86
CA THR A 677 20.81 25.83 -42.53
C THR A 677 20.19 27.23 -42.48
N PRO A 678 19.01 27.41 -41.85
CA PRO A 678 18.38 28.72 -41.68
C PRO A 678 18.23 29.21 -40.23
N ALA A 679 17.88 30.50 -40.12
CA ALA A 679 17.87 31.36 -38.91
C ALA A 679 16.63 31.16 -38.00
N PRO A 680 16.59 31.74 -36.76
CA PRO A 680 15.54 31.46 -35.78
C PRO A 680 14.18 32.12 -36.09
N ILE A 681 13.12 31.56 -35.51
CA ILE A 681 11.71 31.73 -35.92
C ILE A 681 10.82 32.21 -34.74
N PRO A 682 9.91 33.18 -34.94
CA PRO A 682 8.95 33.66 -33.91
C PRO A 682 7.64 32.83 -33.85
N ALA A 683 6.76 33.18 -32.90
CA ALA A 683 5.75 32.27 -32.35
C ALA A 683 4.30 32.34 -32.91
N SER A 684 3.70 31.14 -33.01
CA SER A 684 2.31 30.72 -32.71
C SER A 684 1.05 31.39 -33.31
N GLU A 685 0.26 30.56 -34.01
CA GLU A 685 -1.20 30.30 -33.88
C GLU A 685 -1.51 28.95 -34.60
N GLY A 686 -2.61 28.20 -34.43
CA GLY A 686 -3.73 28.24 -33.47
C GLY A 686 -5.01 27.56 -34.04
N ASN A 687 -5.37 26.31 -33.67
CA ASN A 687 -6.40 25.56 -34.44
C ASN A 687 -7.24 24.46 -33.71
N SER A 688 -8.33 23.99 -34.37
CA SER A 688 -9.42 23.14 -33.84
C SER A 688 -9.23 21.61 -34.00
N MET A 689 -10.06 20.82 -33.30
CA MET A 689 -9.97 19.34 -33.19
C MET A 689 -11.06 18.56 -33.97
N SER A 690 -10.75 17.31 -34.32
CA SER A 690 -11.60 16.38 -35.09
C SER A 690 -12.16 15.20 -34.27
N SER A 691 -13.22 14.53 -34.77
CA SER A 691 -13.90 13.40 -34.11
C SER A 691 -12.96 12.28 -33.61
N THR A 692 -11.95 11.91 -34.41
CA THR A 692 -11.01 10.85 -33.99
C THR A 692 -10.04 11.34 -32.91
N GLN A 693 -9.68 12.64 -32.91
CA GLN A 693 -8.90 13.25 -31.82
C GLN A 693 -9.72 13.32 -30.54
N PHE A 694 -11.01 13.63 -30.60
CA PHE A 694 -11.90 13.60 -29.43
C PHE A 694 -11.91 12.21 -28.76
N SER A 695 -12.11 11.12 -29.51
CA SER A 695 -12.11 9.74 -28.98
C SER A 695 -10.79 9.25 -28.36
N THR A 696 -9.68 9.98 -28.56
CA THR A 696 -8.32 9.61 -28.14
C THR A 696 -7.65 10.60 -27.17
N THR A 697 -8.28 11.74 -26.90
CA THR A 697 -7.83 12.76 -25.96
C THR A 697 -8.78 12.86 -24.78
N LEU A 698 -8.28 13.25 -23.62
CA LEU A 698 -9.13 13.45 -22.45
C LEU A 698 -9.95 14.73 -22.61
N ILE A 699 -11.14 14.75 -22.00
CA ILE A 699 -12.11 15.85 -22.11
C ILE A 699 -11.59 17.20 -21.56
N ASP A 700 -10.53 17.19 -20.76
CA ASP A 700 -9.83 18.38 -20.28
C ASP A 700 -8.84 18.97 -21.30
N GLN A 701 -8.60 18.27 -22.41
CA GLN A 701 -7.76 18.69 -23.54
C GLN A 701 -8.58 19.07 -24.77
N TRP A 702 -9.91 18.92 -24.71
CA TRP A 702 -10.84 19.31 -25.76
C TRP A 702 -10.97 20.85 -25.81
N PRO A 703 -11.26 21.47 -26.97
CA PRO A 703 -11.36 22.92 -27.04
C PRO A 703 -12.68 23.39 -26.41
N VAL A 704 -12.61 24.49 -25.67
CA VAL A 704 -13.77 25.18 -25.09
C VAL A 704 -14.77 25.55 -26.19
N THR A 705 -16.06 25.47 -25.89
CA THR A 705 -17.15 25.83 -26.81
C THR A 705 -18.13 26.76 -26.13
N ASN A 706 -18.62 27.76 -26.85
CA ASN A 706 -19.75 28.61 -26.41
C ASN A 706 -21.11 28.05 -26.87
N THR A 707 -21.11 26.96 -27.65
CA THR A 707 -22.32 26.27 -28.10
C THR A 707 -22.61 25.10 -27.17
N ALA A 708 -23.75 25.15 -26.49
CA ALA A 708 -24.22 24.11 -25.57
C ALA A 708 -24.38 22.74 -26.27
N ALA A 709 -23.93 21.67 -25.60
CA ALA A 709 -24.05 20.31 -26.10
C ALA A 709 -25.50 19.79 -26.02
N THR A 710 -25.95 19.09 -27.07
CA THR A 710 -27.27 18.45 -27.12
C THR A 710 -27.28 17.20 -26.24
N TYR A 711 -28.23 17.09 -25.32
CA TYR A 711 -28.51 15.84 -24.60
C TYR A 711 -29.06 14.78 -25.55
N LEU A 712 -28.57 13.55 -25.42
CA LEU A 712 -28.99 12.39 -26.22
C LEU A 712 -29.94 11.44 -25.46
N GLY A 713 -30.09 11.63 -24.15
CA GLY A 713 -30.88 10.77 -23.25
C GLY A 713 -30.02 10.01 -22.25
N ALA A 714 -30.68 9.09 -21.51
CA ALA A 714 -30.07 8.31 -20.45
C ALA A 714 -30.34 6.79 -20.60
N ALA A 715 -29.46 5.96 -20.03
CA ALA A 715 -29.53 4.50 -20.12
C ALA A 715 -29.06 3.78 -18.84
N GLU A 716 -29.68 2.63 -18.53
CA GLU A 716 -29.35 1.82 -17.34
C GLU A 716 -28.18 0.83 -17.55
N GLY A 717 -27.23 0.81 -16.61
CA GLY A 717 -26.14 -0.15 -16.56
C GLY A 717 -26.42 -1.33 -15.64
N ARG A 718 -27.24 -2.30 -16.07
CA ARG A 718 -27.66 -3.45 -15.23
C ARG A 718 -26.53 -4.46 -14.97
N ARG A 719 -26.36 -4.90 -13.72
CA ARG A 719 -25.36 -5.89 -13.27
C ARG A 719 -26.06 -7.11 -12.65
N TYR A 720 -25.44 -8.27 -12.78
CA TYR A 720 -25.93 -9.51 -12.15
C TYR A 720 -25.27 -9.72 -10.79
N HIS A 721 -26.06 -9.90 -9.73
CA HIS A 721 -25.54 -10.20 -8.39
C HIS A 721 -25.35 -11.71 -8.20
N ARG A 722 -24.10 -12.18 -8.14
CA ARG A 722 -23.79 -13.62 -8.05
C ARG A 722 -24.43 -14.31 -6.84
N TYR A 723 -24.61 -13.59 -5.72
CA TYR A 723 -25.16 -14.15 -4.48
C TYR A 723 -26.69 -13.98 -4.33
N LEU A 724 -27.31 -13.00 -5.01
CA LEU A 724 -28.76 -12.76 -4.93
C LEU A 724 -29.53 -13.33 -6.13
N GLY A 725 -28.84 -13.74 -7.20
CA GLY A 725 -29.43 -14.35 -8.40
C GLY A 725 -30.18 -13.37 -9.32
N THR A 726 -30.24 -12.09 -8.96
CA THR A 726 -31.01 -11.04 -9.63
C THR A 726 -30.15 -10.08 -10.46
N GLN A 727 -30.77 -9.45 -11.46
CA GLN A 727 -30.21 -8.28 -12.14
C GLN A 727 -30.71 -6.99 -11.45
N PHE A 728 -29.81 -6.03 -11.25
CA PHE A 728 -30.10 -4.73 -10.65
C PHE A 728 -29.37 -3.62 -11.43
N THR A 729 -29.85 -2.37 -11.35
CA THR A 729 -29.19 -1.23 -12.01
C THR A 729 -28.00 -0.77 -11.17
N ALA A 730 -26.78 -0.86 -11.72
CA ALA A 730 -25.54 -0.49 -11.00
C ALA A 730 -25.06 0.95 -11.30
N MET A 731 -25.60 1.56 -12.36
CA MET A 731 -25.37 2.95 -12.75
C MET A 731 -26.43 3.42 -13.74
N VAL A 732 -26.58 4.73 -13.89
CA VAL A 732 -27.22 5.36 -15.06
C VAL A 732 -26.16 6.16 -15.81
N VAL A 733 -26.21 6.11 -17.14
CA VAL A 733 -25.36 6.89 -18.03
C VAL A 733 -26.20 7.93 -18.75
N GLN A 734 -25.79 9.18 -18.72
CA GLN A 734 -26.40 10.33 -19.41
C GLN A 734 -25.48 10.75 -20.57
N ASP A 735 -25.96 10.66 -21.81
CA ASP A 735 -25.18 10.93 -23.01
C ASP A 735 -25.40 12.36 -23.53
N TRP A 736 -24.32 13.02 -23.93
CA TRP A 736 -24.31 14.38 -24.46
C TRP A 736 -23.50 14.45 -25.76
N ARG A 737 -23.86 15.35 -26.67
CA ARG A 737 -23.19 15.55 -27.96
C ARG A 737 -22.91 17.02 -28.23
N ARG A 738 -21.64 17.36 -28.44
CA ARG A 738 -21.18 18.70 -28.83
C ARG A 738 -21.59 19.05 -30.27
N ALA A 739 -21.54 20.34 -30.60
CA ALA A 739 -21.86 20.84 -31.95
C ALA A 739 -20.90 20.34 -33.04
N ASP A 740 -19.66 19.98 -32.68
CA ASP A 740 -18.66 19.32 -33.54
C ASP A 740 -18.88 17.80 -33.70
N GLY A 741 -19.93 17.26 -33.07
CA GLY A 741 -20.32 15.85 -33.15
C GLY A 741 -19.72 14.94 -32.07
N ALA A 742 -18.78 15.42 -31.25
CA ALA A 742 -18.16 14.61 -30.19
C ALA A 742 -19.15 14.25 -29.07
N THR A 743 -19.05 13.03 -28.54
CA THR A 743 -19.99 12.45 -27.59
C THR A 743 -19.37 12.15 -26.21
N VAL A 744 -20.10 12.48 -25.14
CA VAL A 744 -19.66 12.35 -23.76
C VAL A 744 -20.72 11.64 -22.93
N ALA A 745 -20.32 10.54 -22.29
CA ALA A 745 -21.13 9.79 -21.34
C ALA A 745 -20.82 10.22 -19.90
N PHE A 746 -21.78 10.81 -19.19
CA PHE A 746 -21.72 11.01 -17.75
C PHE A 746 -22.26 9.78 -17.03
N CYS A 747 -21.46 9.19 -16.17
CA CYS A 747 -21.73 7.90 -15.57
C CYS A 747 -21.94 8.09 -14.07
N TRP A 748 -23.18 7.91 -13.65
CA TRP A 748 -23.63 8.01 -12.27
C TRP A 748 -23.63 6.60 -11.65
N PRO A 749 -22.59 6.20 -10.89
CA PRO A 749 -22.72 5.01 -10.05
C PRO A 749 -23.84 5.29 -9.03
N MET A 750 -24.80 4.37 -8.93
CA MET A 750 -25.80 4.47 -7.86
C MET A 750 -25.19 3.99 -6.54
N PRO A 751 -25.75 4.43 -5.40
CA PRO A 751 -25.09 4.38 -4.10
C PRO A 751 -24.53 3.00 -3.69
N GLY A 752 -23.24 2.93 -3.39
CA GLY A 752 -22.55 1.71 -2.93
C GLY A 752 -21.99 0.83 -4.06
N MET A 753 -22.07 1.26 -5.32
CA MET A 753 -21.63 0.48 -6.49
C MET A 753 -20.32 0.99 -7.10
N HIS A 754 -19.21 0.54 -6.53
CA HIS A 754 -17.90 0.76 -7.12
C HIS A 754 -17.74 0.04 -8.48
N THR A 755 -17.79 0.81 -9.58
CA THR A 755 -17.47 0.31 -10.93
C THR A 755 -16.28 1.05 -11.52
N ARG A 756 -15.36 0.30 -12.16
CA ARG A 756 -14.19 0.85 -12.85
C ARG A 756 -14.58 1.38 -14.23
N LEU A 757 -14.02 2.53 -14.61
CA LEU A 757 -14.22 3.19 -15.91
C LEU A 757 -14.08 2.25 -17.11
N VAL A 758 -13.11 1.33 -17.09
CA VAL A 758 -12.93 0.33 -18.17
C VAL A 758 -14.18 -0.54 -18.40
N HIS A 759 -14.84 -1.03 -17.34
CA HIS A 759 -16.05 -1.85 -17.46
C HIS A 759 -17.28 -1.05 -17.91
N ILE A 760 -17.21 0.28 -17.89
CA ILE A 760 -18.28 1.17 -18.37
C ILE A 760 -18.18 1.30 -19.88
N ALA A 761 -16.98 1.56 -20.40
CA ALA A 761 -16.71 1.62 -21.83
C ALA A 761 -17.02 0.29 -22.54
N ASP A 762 -16.72 -0.86 -21.90
CA ASP A 762 -17.08 -2.19 -22.40
C ASP A 762 -18.60 -2.39 -22.54
N ARG A 763 -19.40 -1.70 -21.71
CA ARG A 763 -20.85 -1.85 -21.62
C ARG A 763 -21.63 -0.82 -22.43
N PHE A 764 -21.07 0.38 -22.59
CA PHE A 764 -21.68 1.50 -23.32
C PHE A 764 -20.76 2.00 -24.45
N PRO A 765 -20.35 1.10 -25.38
CA PRO A 765 -19.35 1.45 -26.39
C PRO A 765 -19.80 2.59 -27.32
N GLY A 766 -18.83 3.22 -27.97
CA GLY A 766 -19.07 4.21 -29.02
C GLY A 766 -19.30 5.65 -28.56
N ARG A 767 -18.94 6.00 -27.30
CA ARG A 767 -18.77 7.41 -26.88
C ARG A 767 -17.31 7.84 -26.95
N ASP A 768 -17.07 9.13 -27.19
CA ASP A 768 -15.72 9.70 -27.33
C ASP A 768 -15.03 9.98 -25.98
N ALA A 769 -15.81 10.20 -24.92
CA ALA A 769 -15.32 10.25 -23.54
C ALA A 769 -16.35 9.69 -22.54
N TYR A 770 -15.86 9.16 -21.41
CA TYR A 770 -16.67 8.77 -20.25
C TYR A 770 -16.21 9.55 -19.02
N VAL A 771 -17.14 10.14 -18.28
CA VAL A 771 -16.90 10.91 -17.04
C VAL A 771 -17.67 10.26 -15.89
N VAL A 772 -16.96 9.73 -14.90
CA VAL A 772 -17.56 9.14 -13.69
C VAL A 772 -17.46 10.12 -12.54
N ILE A 773 -18.58 10.31 -11.84
CA ILE A 773 -18.64 11.05 -10.58
C ILE A 773 -18.33 10.07 -9.45
N LYS A 774 -17.30 10.33 -8.64
CA LYS A 774 -16.99 9.47 -7.50
C LYS A 774 -18.02 9.59 -6.38
N GLU A 775 -18.08 8.53 -5.58
CA GLU A 775 -18.88 8.44 -4.36
C GLU A 775 -18.08 9.03 -3.17
N ALA A 776 -18.75 9.80 -2.30
CA ALA A 776 -18.26 10.31 -1.01
C ALA A 776 -16.93 11.12 -0.98
N LEU A 777 -16.34 11.45 -2.13
CA LEU A 777 -15.11 12.25 -2.22
C LEU A 777 -15.37 13.61 -2.84
N TRP A 778 -15.53 14.61 -1.96
CA TRP A 778 -15.47 16.01 -2.32
C TRP A 778 -14.03 16.50 -2.32
N GLY A 779 -13.59 17.08 -3.43
CA GLY A 779 -12.34 17.82 -3.52
C GLY A 779 -12.41 19.16 -2.78
N LEU A 780 -11.33 19.95 -2.91
CA LEU A 780 -11.20 21.26 -2.28
C LEU A 780 -12.32 22.23 -2.72
N HIS A 781 -12.80 22.09 -3.96
CA HIS A 781 -13.81 22.98 -4.55
C HIS A 781 -15.09 22.29 -4.99
N ALA A 782 -15.06 21.07 -5.56
CA ALA A 782 -16.23 20.39 -6.14
C ALA A 782 -16.17 18.85 -5.96
N PRO A 783 -17.24 18.09 -6.27
CA PRO A 783 -17.22 16.61 -6.24
C PRO A 783 -16.18 16.03 -7.21
N GLU A 784 -15.41 15.00 -6.82
CA GLU A 784 -14.34 14.43 -7.67
C GLU A 784 -14.91 13.79 -8.96
N LEU A 785 -14.52 14.34 -10.12
CA LEU A 785 -14.79 13.74 -11.43
C LEU A 785 -13.57 12.97 -11.93
N ARG A 786 -13.81 11.83 -12.58
CA ARG A 786 -12.78 11.12 -13.34
C ARG A 786 -13.19 10.84 -14.77
N ALA A 787 -12.40 11.35 -15.71
CA ALA A 787 -12.61 11.15 -17.13
C ALA A 787 -11.71 10.03 -17.69
N THR A 788 -12.18 9.41 -18.78
CA THR A 788 -11.36 8.60 -19.67
C THR A 788 -11.81 8.73 -21.12
N THR A 789 -10.93 8.35 -22.05
CA THR A 789 -11.16 8.46 -23.50
C THR A 789 -12.00 7.29 -24.02
N GLY A 790 -12.69 7.51 -25.14
CA GLY A 790 -13.55 6.54 -25.81
C GLY A 790 -12.83 5.29 -26.31
N ARG A 791 -11.66 5.46 -26.94
CA ARG A 791 -10.87 4.35 -27.51
C ARG A 791 -9.95 3.66 -26.52
N HIS A 792 -9.47 4.37 -25.49
CA HIS A 792 -8.52 3.84 -24.51
C HIS A 792 -9.00 4.11 -23.09
N PRO A 793 -10.02 3.37 -22.61
CA PRO A 793 -10.59 3.55 -21.28
C PRO A 793 -9.62 3.05 -20.19
N GLY A 794 -8.97 3.99 -19.53
CA GLY A 794 -8.02 3.74 -18.45
C GLY A 794 -8.69 3.21 -17.18
N ARG A 795 -8.05 2.24 -16.52
CA ARG A 795 -8.60 1.48 -15.37
C ARG A 795 -9.14 2.36 -14.22
N ASN A 796 -8.50 3.50 -13.96
CA ASN A 796 -8.77 4.39 -12.82
C ASN A 796 -9.21 5.82 -13.23
N GLY A 797 -9.22 6.15 -14.53
CA GLY A 797 -9.44 7.52 -15.05
C GLY A 797 -8.35 8.53 -14.66
N LYS A 798 -8.40 9.71 -15.28
CA LYS A 798 -7.72 10.93 -14.82
C LYS A 798 -8.73 11.82 -14.10
N GLU A 799 -8.34 12.43 -12.99
CA GLU A 799 -9.15 13.45 -12.32
C GLU A 799 -9.29 14.71 -13.21
N VAL A 800 -10.50 15.28 -13.27
CA VAL A 800 -10.84 16.48 -14.05
C VAL A 800 -11.74 17.42 -13.25
N GLU A 801 -11.79 18.70 -13.61
CA GLU A 801 -12.64 19.69 -12.93
C GLU A 801 -14.01 19.87 -13.62
N TRP A 802 -15.05 20.13 -12.83
CA TRP A 802 -16.39 20.48 -13.32
C TRP A 802 -16.39 21.72 -14.23
N SER A 803 -15.57 22.72 -13.90
CA SER A 803 -15.32 23.93 -14.70
C SER A 803 -14.88 23.58 -16.12
N THR A 804 -13.86 22.75 -16.25
CA THR A 804 -13.31 22.32 -17.54
C THR A 804 -14.34 21.51 -18.33
N VAL A 805 -15.05 20.56 -17.69
CA VAL A 805 -16.03 19.75 -18.42
C VAL A 805 -17.25 20.58 -18.87
N ALA A 806 -17.73 21.51 -18.03
CA ALA A 806 -18.83 22.41 -18.36
C ALA A 806 -18.47 23.38 -19.51
N THR A 807 -17.27 23.98 -19.48
CA THR A 807 -16.79 24.88 -20.55
C THR A 807 -16.47 24.12 -21.85
N THR A 808 -16.01 22.87 -21.75
CA THR A 808 -15.88 21.94 -22.89
C THR A 808 -17.23 21.50 -23.48
N LEU A 809 -18.33 21.63 -22.74
CA LEU A 809 -19.69 21.30 -23.22
C LEU A 809 -20.58 22.55 -23.45
N GLY A 810 -20.05 23.75 -23.20
CA GLY A 810 -20.73 25.02 -23.38
C GLY A 810 -21.95 25.25 -22.47
N GLN A 811 -22.08 24.51 -21.36
CA GLN A 811 -23.24 24.60 -20.46
C GLN A 811 -22.96 24.08 -19.05
N SER A 812 -23.80 24.49 -18.09
CA SER A 812 -23.83 23.96 -16.73
C SER A 812 -24.33 22.52 -16.72
N LEU A 813 -23.75 21.68 -15.86
CA LEU A 813 -23.99 20.23 -15.83
C LEU A 813 -24.82 19.81 -14.62
N PRO A 814 -25.71 18.79 -14.78
CA PRO A 814 -26.51 18.29 -13.67
C PRO A 814 -25.64 17.61 -12.63
N TYR A 815 -25.92 17.87 -11.36
CA TYR A 815 -25.39 17.13 -10.23
C TYR A 815 -26.51 16.42 -9.48
N TRP A 816 -26.31 15.11 -9.29
CA TRP A 816 -27.14 14.26 -8.46
C TRP A 816 -26.41 13.98 -7.14
N PRO A 817 -26.84 14.60 -6.02
CA PRO A 817 -26.36 14.26 -4.68
C PRO A 817 -26.44 12.75 -4.45
N PHE A 818 -25.47 12.18 -3.72
CA PHE A 818 -25.35 10.73 -3.57
C PHE A 818 -26.66 10.07 -3.12
N SER A 819 -27.29 10.63 -2.09
CA SER A 819 -28.57 10.19 -1.51
C SER A 819 -29.81 10.44 -2.38
N LEU A 820 -29.67 10.98 -3.59
CA LEU A 820 -30.76 11.22 -4.56
C LEU A 820 -30.54 10.54 -5.91
N ARG A 821 -29.50 9.70 -6.04
CA ARG A 821 -29.17 8.95 -7.28
C ARG A 821 -30.07 7.73 -7.51
N LEU A 822 -31.37 7.95 -7.64
CA LEU A 822 -32.32 6.91 -8.02
C LEU A 822 -32.32 6.69 -9.55
N PRO A 823 -32.30 5.44 -10.05
CA PRO A 823 -32.22 5.17 -11.49
C PRO A 823 -33.30 5.90 -12.30
N GLN A 824 -34.56 5.81 -11.85
CA GLN A 824 -35.70 6.38 -12.59
C GLN A 824 -35.62 7.91 -12.66
N LEU A 825 -35.25 8.58 -11.57
CA LEU A 825 -35.13 10.05 -11.56
C LEU A 825 -34.08 10.55 -12.57
N ILE A 826 -32.94 9.86 -12.68
CA ILE A 826 -31.86 10.21 -13.62
C ILE A 826 -32.26 9.90 -15.08
N LEU A 827 -33.12 8.89 -15.30
CA LEU A 827 -33.62 8.50 -16.62
C LEU A 827 -34.71 9.44 -17.15
N ASP A 828 -35.65 9.83 -16.29
CA ASP A 828 -36.79 10.67 -16.65
C ASP A 828 -36.38 12.14 -16.87
N TRP A 829 -35.32 12.60 -16.19
CA TRP A 829 -34.82 13.98 -16.25
C TRP A 829 -34.36 14.44 -17.64
N GLN A 830 -34.74 15.66 -17.99
CA GLN A 830 -34.32 16.41 -19.16
C GLN A 830 -33.57 17.71 -18.79
N PRO A 831 -32.63 18.19 -19.63
CA PRO A 831 -31.95 19.45 -19.39
C PRO A 831 -32.92 20.64 -19.39
N GLY A 832 -32.94 21.39 -18.29
CA GLY A 832 -33.83 22.52 -18.09
C GLY A 832 -35.05 22.22 -17.22
N ASP A 833 -35.25 20.96 -16.80
CA ASP A 833 -36.22 20.63 -15.75
C ASP A 833 -35.84 21.31 -14.42
N GLU A 834 -36.84 21.66 -13.61
CA GLU A 834 -36.61 22.09 -12.23
C GLU A 834 -36.03 20.94 -11.39
N PRO A 835 -35.22 21.21 -10.34
CA PRO A 835 -34.62 20.16 -9.52
C PRO A 835 -35.68 19.21 -8.94
N VAL A 836 -35.52 17.92 -9.21
CA VAL A 836 -36.49 16.90 -8.78
C VAL A 836 -36.44 16.75 -7.26
N ARG A 837 -37.57 17.04 -6.60
CA ARG A 837 -37.68 16.91 -5.14
C ARG A 837 -38.05 15.49 -4.74
N TYR A 838 -37.14 14.83 -4.02
CA TYR A 838 -37.34 13.47 -3.53
C TYR A 838 -36.77 13.30 -2.11
N PRO A 839 -37.34 12.47 -1.21
CA PRO A 839 -36.68 12.17 0.07
C PRO A 839 -35.32 11.48 -0.19
N PRO A 840 -34.24 11.84 0.53
CA PRO A 840 -32.95 11.17 0.40
C PRO A 840 -33.07 9.68 0.79
N HIS A 841 -32.33 8.81 0.12
CA HIS A 841 -32.25 7.37 0.38
C HIS A 841 -30.79 6.96 0.55
N LEU A 842 -30.53 5.99 1.44
CA LEU A 842 -29.18 5.42 1.58
C LEU A 842 -28.88 4.36 0.51
N SER A 843 -27.59 4.06 0.34
CA SER A 843 -26.96 2.96 -0.42
C SER A 843 -27.88 1.88 -1.05
N ILE A 844 -27.67 1.47 -2.32
CA ILE A 844 -28.38 0.33 -2.98
C ILE A 844 -28.34 -0.96 -2.15
N ASN A 845 -27.32 -1.12 -1.29
CA ASN A 845 -27.23 -2.28 -0.40
C ASN A 845 -28.34 -2.31 0.68
N VAL A 846 -29.13 -1.23 0.80
CA VAL A 846 -30.28 -1.09 1.68
C VAL A 846 -31.55 -1.06 0.83
N ASP A 847 -32.42 -2.04 1.04
CA ASP A 847 -33.76 -2.05 0.48
C ASP A 847 -34.68 -1.59 1.61
N GLU A 848 -34.96 -0.29 1.66
CA GLU A 848 -35.88 0.28 2.66
C GLU A 848 -37.22 -0.47 2.65
N ALA A 849 -37.64 -1.05 1.51
CA ALA A 849 -38.85 -1.86 1.46
C ALA A 849 -38.72 -3.19 2.22
N VAL A 850 -37.52 -3.76 2.40
CA VAL A 850 -37.30 -4.91 3.30
C VAL A 850 -37.50 -4.50 4.76
N LEU A 851 -36.90 -3.39 5.19
CA LEU A 851 -37.07 -2.86 6.56
C LEU A 851 -38.54 -2.49 6.83
N LEU A 852 -39.21 -1.81 5.89
CA LEU A 852 -40.62 -1.44 5.99
C LEU A 852 -41.53 -2.68 5.97
N ARG A 853 -41.29 -3.67 5.09
CA ARG A 853 -42.05 -4.94 5.10
C ARG A 853 -41.91 -5.67 6.43
N MET A 854 -40.71 -5.67 7.00
CA MET A 854 -40.45 -6.29 8.30
C MET A 854 -41.17 -5.52 9.43
N ALA A 855 -41.10 -4.19 9.43
CA ALA A 855 -41.82 -3.33 10.38
C ALA A 855 -43.35 -3.54 10.31
N MET A 856 -43.89 -3.72 9.11
CA MET A 856 -45.32 -3.96 8.86
C MET A 856 -45.84 -5.32 9.32
N LEU A 857 -44.95 -6.26 9.71
CA LEU A 857 -45.37 -7.50 10.39
C LEU A 857 -45.75 -7.28 11.87
N TYR A 858 -45.47 -6.10 12.43
CA TYR A 858 -45.67 -5.78 13.84
C TYR A 858 -46.60 -4.57 14.01
N PRO A 859 -47.42 -4.51 15.09
CA PRO A 859 -48.24 -3.35 15.39
C PRO A 859 -47.41 -2.07 15.57
N ALA A 860 -47.97 -0.90 15.26
CA ALA A 860 -47.24 0.37 15.26
C ALA A 860 -46.55 0.74 16.59
N GLY A 861 -47.09 0.29 17.73
CA GLY A 861 -46.50 0.49 19.06
C GLY A 861 -45.45 -0.54 19.47
N HIS A 862 -45.13 -1.52 18.63
CA HIS A 862 -44.19 -2.60 18.94
C HIS A 862 -42.74 -2.16 18.71
N ALA A 863 -41.81 -2.61 19.57
CA ALA A 863 -40.39 -2.27 19.52
C ALA A 863 -39.76 -2.46 18.13
N VAL A 864 -40.01 -3.61 17.48
CA VAL A 864 -39.55 -3.91 16.11
C VAL A 864 -40.06 -2.89 15.09
N HIS A 865 -41.34 -2.52 15.15
CA HIS A 865 -41.92 -1.54 14.23
C HIS A 865 -41.27 -0.18 14.44
N ARG A 866 -41.24 0.31 15.69
CA ARG A 866 -40.68 1.62 16.03
C ARG A 866 -39.21 1.71 15.68
N THR A 867 -38.41 0.70 16.00
CA THR A 867 -36.96 0.66 15.70
C THR A 867 -36.67 0.69 14.21
N LEU A 868 -37.37 -0.13 13.41
CA LEU A 868 -37.15 -0.14 11.96
C LEU A 868 -37.64 1.15 11.28
N ILE A 869 -38.76 1.73 11.73
CA ILE A 869 -39.24 3.02 11.22
C ILE A 869 -38.30 4.17 11.61
N ASN A 870 -37.83 4.22 12.87
CA ASN A 870 -36.85 5.20 13.31
C ASN A 870 -35.52 5.07 12.56
N ALA A 871 -35.05 3.85 12.30
CA ALA A 871 -33.86 3.62 11.49
C ALA A 871 -34.02 4.15 10.05
N VAL A 872 -35.16 3.90 9.39
CA VAL A 872 -35.48 4.43 8.06
C VAL A 872 -35.64 5.96 8.07
N GLN A 873 -36.18 6.55 9.14
CA GLN A 873 -36.28 8.01 9.27
C GLN A 873 -34.93 8.68 9.54
N ALA A 874 -34.09 8.08 10.39
CA ALA A 874 -32.74 8.57 10.68
C ALA A 874 -31.82 8.48 9.44
N SER A 875 -31.94 7.42 8.62
CA SER A 875 -31.25 7.36 7.32
C SER A 875 -31.71 8.46 6.37
N GLN A 876 -33.00 8.77 6.35
CA GLN A 876 -33.58 9.87 5.55
C GLN A 876 -33.27 11.27 6.11
N HIS A 877 -32.68 11.41 7.31
CA HIS A 877 -32.27 12.71 7.85
C HIS A 877 -30.75 12.95 7.73
N GLY A 878 -29.92 11.92 7.95
CA GLY A 878 -28.47 12.07 8.03
C GLY A 878 -27.76 12.41 6.71
N ASP A 879 -28.39 12.13 5.56
CA ASP A 879 -27.68 11.98 4.27
C ASP A 879 -27.81 13.18 3.30
N ALA A 880 -28.26 14.34 3.78
CA ALA A 880 -28.31 15.61 3.02
C ALA A 880 -26.95 16.36 2.99
N SER A 881 -25.85 15.67 3.31
CA SER A 881 -24.53 16.32 3.48
C SER A 881 -23.95 16.90 2.18
N ASP A 882 -24.17 16.23 1.05
CA ASP A 882 -23.74 16.65 -0.29
C ASP A 882 -24.43 17.94 -0.75
N GLU A 883 -25.76 18.02 -0.63
CA GLU A 883 -26.56 19.16 -1.12
C GLU A 883 -26.28 20.41 -0.30
N ARG A 884 -26.26 20.30 1.04
CA ARG A 884 -25.82 21.39 1.93
C ARG A 884 -24.42 21.91 1.57
N LEU A 885 -23.47 21.01 1.29
CA LEU A 885 -22.09 21.39 0.93
C LEU A 885 -22.01 22.03 -0.46
N LEU A 886 -22.88 21.65 -1.40
CA LEU A 886 -23.00 22.33 -2.70
C LEU A 886 -23.55 23.74 -2.53
N HIS A 887 -24.64 23.91 -1.78
CA HIS A 887 -25.26 25.22 -1.53
C HIS A 887 -24.32 26.18 -0.81
N GLU A 888 -23.61 25.73 0.23
CA GLU A 888 -22.58 26.52 0.92
C GLU A 888 -21.54 27.05 -0.08
N ARG A 889 -21.00 26.17 -0.93
CA ARG A 889 -19.94 26.51 -1.88
C ARG A 889 -20.40 27.33 -3.09
N LEU A 890 -21.67 27.21 -3.48
CA LEU A 890 -22.31 28.10 -4.46
C LEU A 890 -22.56 29.50 -3.86
N ALA A 891 -23.00 29.59 -2.60
CA ALA A 891 -23.21 30.86 -1.90
C ALA A 891 -21.90 31.62 -1.67
N ASP A 892 -20.83 30.90 -1.33
CA ASP A 892 -19.47 31.45 -1.17
C ASP A 892 -18.79 31.85 -2.49
N GLY A 893 -19.37 31.49 -3.65
CA GLY A 893 -18.74 31.67 -4.96
C GLY A 893 -17.53 30.75 -5.22
N ARG A 894 -17.24 29.79 -4.33
CA ARG A 894 -16.19 28.76 -4.51
C ARG A 894 -16.52 27.81 -5.67
N ILE A 895 -17.81 27.68 -6.00
CA ILE A 895 -18.34 27.00 -7.18
C ILE A 895 -19.20 28.02 -7.94
N SER A 896 -19.15 27.98 -9.28
CA SER A 896 -20.06 28.77 -10.13
C SER A 896 -21.24 27.92 -10.58
N SER A 897 -22.45 28.48 -10.49
CA SER A 897 -23.69 27.90 -11.04
C SER A 897 -23.65 27.71 -12.57
N HIS A 898 -22.75 28.41 -13.26
CA HIS A 898 -22.49 28.20 -14.69
C HIS A 898 -21.78 26.87 -15.00
N HIS A 899 -21.22 26.17 -14.00
CA HIS A 899 -20.54 24.89 -14.20
C HIS A 899 -21.35 23.69 -13.70
N ILE A 900 -22.13 23.87 -12.64
CA ILE A 900 -22.87 22.80 -11.96
C ILE A 900 -24.19 23.33 -11.39
N HIS A 901 -25.26 22.54 -11.48
CA HIS A 901 -26.55 22.81 -10.85
C HIS A 901 -27.13 21.52 -10.27
N LEU A 902 -28.02 21.63 -9.27
CA LEU A 902 -28.73 20.47 -8.74
C LEU A 902 -29.76 19.96 -9.75
N ALA A 903 -29.72 18.66 -10.03
CA ALA A 903 -30.77 17.96 -10.76
C ALA A 903 -31.83 17.34 -9.82
N ALA A 904 -31.48 17.17 -8.54
CA ALA A 904 -32.40 16.77 -7.48
C ALA A 904 -32.11 17.51 -6.17
N GLU A 905 -33.17 17.82 -5.43
CA GLU A 905 -33.16 18.44 -4.10
C GLU A 905 -33.80 17.47 -3.09
N PRO A 906 -33.31 17.37 -1.84
CA PRO A 906 -33.98 16.59 -0.82
C PRO A 906 -35.29 17.28 -0.41
N VAL A 907 -36.37 16.51 -0.26
CA VAL A 907 -37.56 16.98 0.46
C VAL A 907 -37.19 17.14 1.93
N GLU A 908 -37.72 18.17 2.61
CA GLU A 908 -37.55 18.32 4.06
C GLU A 908 -38.08 17.07 4.80
N THR A 909 -37.16 16.32 5.41
CA THR A 909 -37.47 15.17 6.26
C THR A 909 -37.45 15.58 7.74
N PRO A 910 -38.30 14.99 8.59
CA PRO A 910 -38.25 15.23 10.03
C PRO A 910 -36.86 14.93 10.59
N LYS A 911 -36.35 15.79 11.46
CA LYS A 911 -35.11 15.51 12.18
C LYS A 911 -35.34 14.35 13.17
N VAL A 912 -34.75 13.20 12.84
CA VAL A 912 -34.80 11.96 13.62
C VAL A 912 -33.38 11.42 13.77
N GLU A 913 -33.02 11.02 14.99
CA GLU A 913 -31.75 10.37 15.31
C GLU A 913 -32.02 8.93 15.81
N LEU A 914 -31.06 8.02 15.67
CA LEU A 914 -31.23 6.61 16.12
C LEU A 914 -31.45 6.52 17.63
N ASP A 915 -30.94 7.49 18.39
CA ASP A 915 -31.07 7.57 19.84
C ASP A 915 -32.37 8.23 20.34
N ASP A 916 -33.29 8.61 19.44
CA ASP A 916 -34.67 9.00 19.81
C ASP A 916 -35.47 7.83 20.44
N LEU A 917 -35.04 6.59 20.19
CA LEU A 917 -35.58 5.39 20.84
C LEU A 917 -34.62 4.87 21.92
N PRO A 918 -35.12 4.44 23.10
CA PRO A 918 -34.29 3.86 24.15
C PRO A 918 -33.51 2.62 23.69
N GLU A 919 -32.22 2.54 24.05
CA GLU A 919 -31.31 1.42 23.69
C GLU A 919 -31.97 0.03 23.90
N HIS A 920 -32.64 -0.18 25.04
CA HIS A 920 -33.28 -1.45 25.36
C HIS A 920 -34.41 -1.84 24.38
N GLU A 921 -35.12 -0.87 23.83
CA GLU A 921 -36.19 -1.10 22.84
C GLU A 921 -35.59 -1.50 21.49
N ARG A 922 -34.51 -0.83 21.06
CA ARG A 922 -33.80 -1.13 19.82
C ARG A 922 -33.11 -2.49 19.87
N ARG A 923 -32.48 -2.83 21.00
CA ARG A 923 -31.83 -4.12 21.22
C ARG A 923 -32.82 -5.28 21.29
N ASP A 924 -33.98 -5.11 21.91
CA ASP A 924 -35.03 -6.13 21.90
C ASP A 924 -35.61 -6.33 20.48
N ALA A 925 -35.79 -5.25 19.73
CA ALA A 925 -36.19 -5.33 18.32
C ALA A 925 -35.21 -6.18 17.49
N TRP A 926 -33.90 -5.91 17.57
CA TRP A 926 -32.89 -6.69 16.85
C TRP A 926 -32.79 -8.14 17.34
N ARG A 927 -32.87 -8.38 18.66
CA ARG A 927 -32.96 -9.73 19.25
C ARG A 927 -34.10 -10.54 18.62
N GLN A 928 -35.30 -9.96 18.55
CA GLN A 928 -36.47 -10.62 17.95
C GLN A 928 -36.28 -10.89 16.45
N ILE A 929 -35.69 -9.96 15.69
CA ILE A 929 -35.41 -10.15 14.25
C ILE A 929 -34.39 -11.29 14.03
N LEU A 930 -33.29 -11.29 14.78
CA LEU A 930 -32.17 -12.23 14.62
C LEU A 930 -32.55 -13.69 14.91
N GLN A 931 -33.52 -13.92 15.80
CA GLN A 931 -34.03 -15.24 16.16
C GLN A 931 -34.93 -15.88 15.07
N ARG A 932 -35.40 -15.12 14.07
CA ARG A 932 -36.30 -15.63 13.03
C ARG A 932 -35.56 -16.45 11.98
N SER A 933 -36.26 -17.41 11.39
CA SER A 933 -35.75 -18.33 10.35
C SER A 933 -36.29 -18.06 8.94
N ASP A 934 -37.21 -17.10 8.78
CA ASP A 934 -37.77 -16.75 7.49
C ASP A 934 -36.83 -15.87 6.65
N LYS A 935 -37.04 -15.90 5.33
CA LYS A 935 -36.19 -15.20 4.37
C LYS A 935 -36.23 -13.67 4.52
N LEU A 936 -37.36 -13.08 4.95
CA LEU A 936 -37.45 -11.63 5.15
C LEU A 936 -36.58 -11.17 6.33
N ALA A 937 -36.49 -11.97 7.41
CA ALA A 937 -35.57 -11.70 8.51
C ALA A 937 -34.10 -11.83 8.10
N VAL A 938 -33.77 -12.87 7.34
CA VAL A 938 -32.42 -13.07 6.76
C VAL A 938 -32.04 -11.89 5.87
N ASP A 939 -32.95 -11.45 5.00
CA ASP A 939 -32.74 -10.30 4.13
C ASP A 939 -32.60 -9.02 4.95
N CYS A 940 -33.46 -8.77 5.95
CA CYS A 940 -33.39 -7.59 6.81
C CYS A 940 -32.03 -7.48 7.53
N VAL A 941 -31.53 -8.57 8.13
CA VAL A 941 -30.21 -8.58 8.80
C VAL A 941 -29.07 -8.42 7.81
N HIS A 942 -29.14 -9.07 6.64
CA HIS A 942 -28.13 -8.90 5.59
C HIS A 942 -28.08 -7.46 5.07
N ASN A 943 -29.24 -6.81 4.97
CA ASN A 943 -29.41 -5.45 4.46
C ASN A 943 -28.93 -4.36 5.44
N THR A 944 -28.98 -4.61 6.76
CA THR A 944 -28.49 -3.66 7.77
C THR A 944 -27.06 -3.93 8.26
N ALA A 945 -26.54 -5.16 8.15
CA ALA A 945 -25.20 -5.52 8.62
C ALA A 945 -24.06 -4.75 7.92
N ASP A 946 -24.23 -4.40 6.64
CA ASP A 946 -23.25 -3.64 5.84
C ASP A 946 -23.40 -2.11 5.98
N MET A 947 -24.46 -1.62 6.65
CA MET A 947 -24.97 -0.26 6.44
C MET A 947 -24.48 0.78 7.45
N LEU A 948 -24.53 0.46 8.75
CA LEU A 948 -24.36 1.44 9.83
C LEU A 948 -23.60 0.82 11.00
N ALA A 949 -22.38 1.29 11.25
CA ALA A 949 -21.63 0.95 12.47
C ALA A 949 -22.48 1.20 13.74
N ASN A 950 -23.28 2.27 13.73
CA ASN A 950 -24.17 2.65 14.82
C ASN A 950 -25.34 1.67 15.04
N VAL A 951 -25.86 1.02 14.00
CA VAL A 951 -26.93 0.00 14.15
C VAL A 951 -26.34 -1.35 14.58
N ARG A 952 -25.11 -1.65 14.14
CA ARG A 952 -24.38 -2.85 14.57
C ARG A 952 -24.09 -2.84 16.08
N ALA A 953 -23.94 -1.67 16.69
CA ALA A 953 -23.82 -1.52 18.15
C ALA A 953 -25.07 -2.00 18.93
N ASP A 954 -26.27 -1.91 18.33
CA ASP A 954 -27.51 -2.42 18.94
C ASP A 954 -27.64 -3.95 18.82
N PHE A 955 -26.74 -4.64 18.11
CA PHE A 955 -26.84 -6.10 17.97
C PHE A 955 -26.47 -6.82 19.29
N PRO A 956 -27.21 -7.87 19.69
CA PRO A 956 -26.87 -8.69 20.85
C PRO A 956 -25.54 -9.44 20.75
N HIS A 957 -25.06 -9.71 19.52
CA HIS A 957 -23.78 -10.35 19.23
C HIS A 957 -23.08 -9.62 18.08
N ILE A 958 -21.79 -9.33 18.24
CA ILE A 958 -21.08 -8.38 17.35
C ILE A 958 -19.79 -8.98 16.78
N SER A 959 -19.00 -9.66 17.63
CA SER A 959 -17.63 -10.08 17.29
C SER A 959 -17.49 -11.60 17.18
N THR A 960 -16.88 -12.08 16.11
CA THR A 960 -16.65 -13.51 15.87
C THR A 960 -15.49 -14.01 16.73
N ILE A 961 -15.73 -15.08 17.48
CA ILE A 961 -14.78 -15.76 18.36
C ILE A 961 -14.58 -17.23 17.95
N THR A 962 -13.47 -17.83 18.36
CA THR A 962 -13.18 -19.26 18.15
C THR A 962 -13.18 -19.99 19.48
N ILE A 963 -14.10 -20.94 19.65
CA ILE A 963 -14.21 -21.75 20.87
C ILE A 963 -13.14 -22.85 20.83
N PRO A 964 -12.17 -22.89 21.76
CA PRO A 964 -11.21 -23.98 21.82
C PRO A 964 -11.85 -25.26 22.34
N ARG A 965 -11.32 -26.42 21.93
CA ARG A 965 -11.62 -27.72 22.56
C ARG A 965 -10.89 -27.89 23.89
N SER A 966 -11.29 -27.09 24.85
CA SER A 966 -10.86 -27.17 26.24
C SER A 966 -11.96 -27.75 27.13
N LYS A 967 -11.70 -27.93 28.43
CA LYS A 967 -12.73 -28.36 29.39
C LYS A 967 -13.91 -27.37 29.46
N TRP A 968 -13.66 -26.08 29.23
CA TRP A 968 -14.66 -25.02 29.27
C TRP A 968 -15.41 -24.89 27.96
N GLY A 969 -14.72 -25.04 26.82
CA GLY A 969 -15.36 -25.16 25.52
C GLY A 969 -16.30 -26.37 25.46
N GLU A 970 -15.85 -27.55 25.92
CA GLU A 970 -16.70 -28.75 26.00
C GLU A 970 -17.87 -28.58 27.00
N GLU A 971 -17.69 -27.91 28.15
CA GLU A 971 -18.80 -27.54 29.06
C GLU A 971 -19.85 -26.67 28.33
N PHE A 972 -19.41 -25.65 27.58
CA PHE A 972 -20.29 -24.80 26.78
C PHE A 972 -20.99 -25.58 25.66
N LEU A 973 -20.28 -26.48 24.95
CA LEU A 973 -20.85 -27.36 23.93
C LEU A 973 -21.96 -28.25 24.48
N THR A 974 -21.84 -28.79 25.70
CA THR A 974 -22.85 -29.72 26.26
C THR A 974 -24.23 -29.12 26.47
N ARG A 975 -24.36 -27.79 26.49
CA ARG A 975 -25.66 -27.10 26.59
C ARG A 975 -26.17 -26.50 25.28
N LEU A 976 -25.43 -26.61 24.18
CA LEU A 976 -25.86 -26.06 22.90
C LEU A 976 -27.02 -26.88 22.32
N GLU A 977 -28.01 -26.18 21.79
CA GLU A 977 -29.14 -26.78 21.08
C GLU A 977 -28.90 -26.66 19.57
N SER A 978 -29.08 -27.75 18.82
CA SER A 978 -29.00 -27.71 17.35
C SER A 978 -30.26 -27.03 16.79
N VAL A 979 -30.06 -26.13 15.83
CA VAL A 979 -31.13 -25.29 15.28
C VAL A 979 -31.11 -25.31 13.75
N THR A 980 -32.27 -25.05 13.15
CA THR A 980 -32.34 -24.67 11.73
C THR A 980 -31.76 -23.27 11.53
N TYR A 981 -31.42 -22.92 10.28
CA TYR A 981 -30.86 -21.62 9.94
C TYR A 981 -31.76 -20.46 10.40
N ARG A 982 -31.17 -19.51 11.14
CA ARG A 982 -31.79 -18.27 11.63
C ARG A 982 -31.01 -17.06 11.12
N ALA A 983 -31.66 -15.89 11.07
CA ALA A 983 -31.06 -14.66 10.53
C ALA A 983 -29.74 -14.27 11.22
N VAL A 984 -29.55 -14.59 12.51
CA VAL A 984 -28.28 -14.38 13.23
C VAL A 984 -27.06 -15.07 12.56
N PHE A 985 -27.24 -16.20 11.87
CA PHE A 985 -26.14 -16.92 11.21
C PHE A 985 -25.59 -16.23 9.95
N VAL A 986 -26.27 -15.20 9.44
CA VAL A 986 -25.78 -14.36 8.34
C VAL A 986 -24.40 -13.77 8.69
N MET A 987 -24.18 -13.42 9.98
CA MET A 987 -22.93 -12.83 10.46
C MET A 987 -21.77 -13.83 10.61
N LEU A 988 -22.04 -15.14 10.72
CA LEU A 988 -20.99 -16.18 10.80
C LEU A 988 -20.57 -16.72 9.42
N VAL A 989 -21.43 -16.57 8.41
CA VAL A 989 -21.25 -17.13 7.06
C VAL A 989 -20.83 -18.62 7.14
N PRO A 990 -21.71 -19.51 7.66
CA PRO A 990 -21.43 -20.93 7.74
C PRO A 990 -21.22 -21.56 6.35
N ASP A 991 -20.30 -22.52 6.27
CA ASP A 991 -20.21 -23.36 5.07
C ASP A 991 -21.43 -24.31 5.01
N SER A 992 -21.80 -24.77 3.82
CA SER A 992 -23.00 -25.61 3.61
C SER A 992 -22.93 -27.01 4.26
N ALA A 993 -21.78 -27.36 4.83
CA ALA A 993 -21.55 -28.59 5.57
C ALA A 993 -21.46 -28.37 7.10
N ASP A 994 -21.41 -27.12 7.57
CA ASP A 994 -21.31 -26.80 9.00
C ASP A 994 -22.61 -27.16 9.74
N THR A 995 -22.48 -27.64 10.97
CA THR A 995 -23.62 -27.84 11.87
C THR A 995 -23.91 -26.57 12.66
N LEU A 996 -25.21 -26.24 12.80
CA LEU A 996 -25.69 -24.99 13.37
C LEU A 996 -26.27 -25.21 14.76
N TRP A 997 -25.85 -24.38 15.71
CA TRP A 997 -26.14 -24.51 17.13
C TRP A 997 -26.38 -23.13 17.78
N ILE A 998 -27.17 -23.07 18.85
CA ILE A 998 -27.37 -21.88 19.67
C ILE A 998 -27.21 -22.23 21.15
N ASP A 999 -26.62 -21.32 21.92
CA ASP A 999 -26.67 -21.34 23.38
C ASP A 999 -28.04 -20.84 23.88
N PRO A 1000 -28.90 -21.68 24.48
CA PRO A 1000 -30.22 -21.26 24.93
C PRO A 1000 -30.19 -20.24 26.08
N LEU A 1001 -29.05 -20.04 26.75
CA LEU A 1001 -28.91 -19.05 27.83
C LEU A 1001 -28.48 -17.66 27.35
N SER A 1002 -27.83 -17.54 26.19
CA SER A 1002 -27.32 -16.27 25.69
C SER A 1002 -27.75 -15.92 24.26
N ASP A 1003 -28.46 -16.82 23.57
CA ASP A 1003 -28.78 -16.75 22.14
C ASP A 1003 -27.55 -16.76 21.21
N THR A 1004 -26.35 -16.97 21.75
CA THR A 1004 -25.09 -17.03 21.00
C THR A 1004 -25.13 -18.11 19.93
N PRO A 1005 -25.03 -17.77 18.63
CA PRO A 1005 -24.94 -18.75 17.56
C PRO A 1005 -23.53 -19.34 17.50
N VAL A 1006 -23.47 -20.63 17.17
CA VAL A 1006 -22.24 -21.41 17.04
C VAL A 1006 -22.32 -22.27 15.77
N THR A 1007 -21.26 -22.26 14.98
CA THR A 1007 -21.09 -23.10 13.78
C THR A 1007 -19.92 -24.03 14.00
N ILE A 1008 -20.12 -25.33 13.82
CA ILE A 1008 -19.10 -26.37 14.01
C ILE A 1008 -18.86 -27.08 12.69
N ASP A 1009 -17.60 -27.11 12.25
CA ASP A 1009 -17.21 -27.70 10.98
C ASP A 1009 -17.38 -29.24 10.96
N PRO A 1010 -17.43 -29.89 9.78
CA PRO A 1010 -17.61 -31.34 9.67
C PRO A 1010 -16.54 -32.19 10.35
N SER A 1011 -15.31 -31.67 10.51
CA SER A 1011 -14.24 -32.37 11.23
C SER A 1011 -14.28 -32.13 12.74
N GLY A 1012 -15.08 -31.16 13.20
CA GLY A 1012 -15.15 -30.68 14.57
C GLY A 1012 -13.87 -30.01 15.07
N ALA A 1013 -12.92 -29.67 14.17
CA ALA A 1013 -11.67 -29.01 14.50
C ALA A 1013 -11.83 -27.49 14.68
N GLU A 1014 -12.84 -26.88 14.07
CA GLU A 1014 -13.10 -25.44 14.10
C GLU A 1014 -14.53 -25.15 14.57
N MET A 1015 -14.63 -24.35 15.63
CA MET A 1015 -15.90 -23.98 16.27
C MET A 1015 -15.94 -22.46 16.38
N ARG A 1016 -16.79 -21.83 15.56
CA ARG A 1016 -16.90 -20.36 15.45
C ARG A 1016 -18.19 -19.92 16.11
N ALA A 1017 -18.17 -18.85 16.89
CA ALA A 1017 -19.35 -18.29 17.55
C ALA A 1017 -19.34 -16.76 17.47
N LEU A 1018 -20.46 -16.11 17.80
CA LEU A 1018 -20.49 -14.66 17.99
C LEU A 1018 -20.55 -14.32 19.48
N ALA A 1019 -19.51 -13.66 19.99
CA ALA A 1019 -19.52 -13.18 21.37
C ALA A 1019 -20.70 -12.23 21.62
N PRO A 1020 -21.39 -12.37 22.77
CA PRO A 1020 -22.42 -11.43 23.15
C PRO A 1020 -21.83 -10.03 23.36
N SER A 1021 -22.63 -8.97 23.19
CA SER A 1021 -22.19 -7.60 23.52
C SER A 1021 -22.43 -7.24 25.00
N ARG A 1022 -23.30 -7.99 25.70
CA ARG A 1022 -23.60 -7.91 27.15
C ARG A 1022 -23.95 -9.30 27.69
N LEU A 1023 -23.66 -9.61 28.95
CA LEU A 1023 -24.04 -10.91 29.53
C LEU A 1023 -25.52 -10.96 29.96
N PRO A 1024 -26.23 -12.07 29.72
CA PRO A 1024 -27.67 -12.22 30.03
C PRO A 1024 -27.91 -12.67 31.48
N SER A 1025 -27.13 -12.14 32.43
CA SER A 1025 -27.11 -12.59 33.82
C SER A 1025 -27.08 -11.40 34.77
N SER A 1026 -27.79 -11.48 35.89
CA SER A 1026 -27.66 -10.58 37.03
C SER A 1026 -26.83 -11.17 38.18
N SER A 1027 -26.34 -12.41 38.04
CA SER A 1027 -25.45 -13.03 39.02
C SER A 1027 -24.03 -12.45 38.88
N PRO A 1028 -23.38 -12.01 39.97
CA PRO A 1028 -22.06 -11.37 39.87
C PRO A 1028 -20.98 -12.24 39.22
N LEU A 1029 -19.94 -11.59 38.70
CA LEU A 1029 -18.70 -12.24 38.25
C LEU A 1029 -18.08 -13.03 39.42
N ALA A 1030 -17.85 -14.33 39.23
CA ALA A 1030 -17.18 -15.20 40.20
C ALA A 1030 -15.77 -15.58 39.73
N GLU A 1031 -15.61 -15.90 38.44
CA GLU A 1031 -14.31 -16.25 37.84
C GLU A 1031 -14.18 -15.63 36.44
N LEU A 1032 -13.00 -15.10 36.13
CA LEU A 1032 -12.56 -14.76 34.78
C LEU A 1032 -11.53 -15.78 34.33
N ILE A 1033 -11.75 -16.40 33.18
CA ILE A 1033 -11.03 -17.58 32.72
C ILE A 1033 -10.34 -17.25 31.40
N LEU A 1034 -9.03 -17.52 31.34
CA LEU A 1034 -8.16 -17.18 30.22
C LEU A 1034 -7.82 -18.47 29.46
N ASP A 1035 -8.54 -18.79 28.38
CA ASP A 1035 -8.43 -20.10 27.71
C ASP A 1035 -8.83 -20.02 26.23
N GLY A 1036 -7.84 -19.75 25.38
CA GLY A 1036 -8.01 -19.43 23.95
C GLY A 1036 -8.65 -18.07 23.73
N ASP A 1037 -9.90 -17.95 24.17
CA ASP A 1037 -10.63 -16.69 24.35
C ASP A 1037 -10.97 -16.49 25.84
N ILE A 1038 -11.64 -15.40 26.19
CA ILE A 1038 -12.00 -15.09 27.58
C ILE A 1038 -13.38 -15.66 27.91
N TRP A 1039 -13.47 -16.34 29.04
CA TRP A 1039 -14.75 -16.81 29.59
C TRP A 1039 -15.04 -16.17 30.94
N VAL A 1040 -16.33 -15.98 31.20
CA VAL A 1040 -16.87 -15.44 32.46
C VAL A 1040 -17.70 -16.52 33.13
N ARG A 1041 -17.38 -16.87 34.38
CA ARG A 1041 -18.27 -17.67 35.23
C ARG A 1041 -18.92 -16.77 36.26
N THR A 1042 -20.24 -16.86 36.38
CA THR A 1042 -21.03 -16.14 37.39
C THR A 1042 -21.21 -16.96 38.66
N GLU A 1043 -21.55 -16.33 39.79
CA GLU A 1043 -21.65 -17.00 41.11
C GLU A 1043 -22.64 -18.17 41.17
N ASN A 1044 -23.67 -18.16 40.31
CA ASN A 1044 -24.60 -19.28 40.12
C ASN A 1044 -23.97 -20.49 39.39
N GLY A 1045 -22.67 -20.45 39.08
CA GLY A 1045 -21.91 -21.49 38.39
C GLY A 1045 -21.99 -21.45 36.86
N THR A 1046 -22.79 -20.56 36.25
CA THR A 1046 -22.97 -20.53 34.79
C THR A 1046 -21.76 -19.92 34.08
N LEU A 1047 -21.29 -20.60 33.03
CA LEU A 1047 -20.20 -20.16 32.16
C LEU A 1047 -20.73 -19.43 30.92
N TYR A 1048 -20.11 -18.32 30.51
CA TYR A 1048 -20.40 -17.61 29.26
C TYR A 1048 -19.09 -17.22 28.55
N PRO A 1049 -19.07 -17.09 27.21
CA PRO A 1049 -18.08 -16.27 26.54
C PRO A 1049 -18.13 -14.84 27.08
N ALA A 1050 -16.98 -14.19 27.28
CA ALA A 1050 -16.96 -12.80 27.72
C ALA A 1050 -17.62 -11.87 26.68
N PRO A 1051 -18.13 -10.69 27.08
CA PRO A 1051 -18.75 -9.77 26.13
C PRO A 1051 -17.71 -8.92 25.38
N HIS A 1052 -17.89 -8.75 24.07
CA HIS A 1052 -16.99 -8.01 23.18
C HIS A 1052 -17.60 -6.69 22.68
N GLY A 1053 -16.74 -5.69 22.45
CA GLY A 1053 -17.08 -4.47 21.71
C GLY A 1053 -17.04 -4.68 20.19
N ASP A 1054 -17.35 -3.61 19.43
CA ASP A 1054 -17.35 -3.60 17.96
C ASP A 1054 -15.95 -3.45 17.35
N SER A 1055 -14.99 -2.93 18.13
CA SER A 1055 -13.71 -2.45 17.59
C SER A 1055 -12.50 -3.36 17.83
N HIS A 1056 -12.43 -4.11 18.94
CA HIS A 1056 -11.20 -4.82 19.36
C HIS A 1056 -11.47 -6.19 20.02
N GLY A 1057 -10.51 -7.11 19.89
CA GLY A 1057 -10.53 -8.42 20.56
C GLY A 1057 -9.94 -8.37 21.97
N LEU A 1058 -10.27 -9.36 22.81
CA LEU A 1058 -9.75 -9.49 24.18
C LEU A 1058 -8.44 -10.28 24.20
N THR A 1059 -7.39 -9.76 24.84
CA THR A 1059 -6.09 -10.44 24.95
C THR A 1059 -5.44 -10.28 26.33
N TRP A 1060 -4.49 -11.15 26.69
CA TRP A 1060 -3.73 -11.10 27.94
C TRP A 1060 -2.22 -11.36 27.73
N GLY A 1061 -1.43 -11.09 28.77
CA GLY A 1061 0.04 -11.11 28.75
C GLY A 1061 0.63 -9.94 27.95
N ASP A 1062 1.70 -10.20 27.21
CA ASP A 1062 2.39 -9.30 26.26
C ASP A 1062 1.54 -8.81 25.04
N GLY A 1063 0.20 -8.84 25.12
CA GLY A 1063 -0.72 -8.22 24.17
C GLY A 1063 -1.30 -6.92 24.72
N ASP A 1064 -2.18 -6.25 23.96
CA ASP A 1064 -2.96 -5.16 24.55
C ASP A 1064 -4.04 -5.73 25.48
N SER A 1065 -3.67 -5.81 26.76
CA SER A 1065 -4.52 -6.25 27.86
C SER A 1065 -5.38 -5.12 28.43
N THR A 1066 -5.28 -3.90 27.90
CA THR A 1066 -6.01 -2.73 28.41
C THR A 1066 -7.51 -2.91 28.23
N THR A 1067 -7.96 -3.38 27.06
CA THR A 1067 -9.37 -3.71 26.80
C THR A 1067 -9.90 -4.78 27.76
N LEU A 1068 -9.10 -5.81 28.08
CA LEU A 1068 -9.47 -6.85 29.05
C LEU A 1068 -9.50 -6.32 30.48
N ALA A 1069 -8.59 -5.41 30.86
CA ALA A 1069 -8.60 -4.77 32.18
C ALA A 1069 -9.79 -3.82 32.36
N VAL A 1070 -10.14 -3.02 31.34
CA VAL A 1070 -11.36 -2.19 31.32
C VAL A 1070 -12.60 -3.07 31.40
N LEU A 1071 -12.64 -4.18 30.66
CA LEU A 1071 -13.75 -5.15 30.75
C LEU A 1071 -13.84 -5.77 32.16
N ALA A 1072 -12.72 -6.16 32.76
CA ALA A 1072 -12.72 -6.72 34.12
C ALA A 1072 -13.20 -5.71 35.17
N VAL A 1073 -12.86 -4.41 35.05
CA VAL A 1073 -13.43 -3.35 35.89
C VAL A 1073 -14.95 -3.29 35.69
N ARG A 1074 -15.42 -3.17 34.44
CA ARG A 1074 -16.84 -3.09 34.11
C ARG A 1074 -17.65 -4.28 34.65
N LEU A 1075 -17.19 -5.52 34.45
CA LEU A 1075 -17.88 -6.74 34.90
C LEU A 1075 -17.85 -6.95 36.42
N LEU A 1076 -16.88 -6.36 37.13
CA LEU A 1076 -16.84 -6.36 38.60
C LEU A 1076 -17.89 -5.42 39.19
N ASP A 1077 -18.09 -4.26 38.56
CA ASP A 1077 -19.06 -3.23 38.98
C ASP A 1077 -20.50 -3.59 38.57
N ASP A 1078 -20.70 -3.99 37.31
CA ASP A 1078 -21.98 -4.46 36.77
C ASP A 1078 -21.73 -5.51 35.66
N ILE A 1079 -22.15 -6.74 35.92
CA ILE A 1079 -22.03 -7.89 35.01
C ILE A 1079 -22.79 -7.70 33.67
N THR A 1080 -23.77 -6.79 33.61
CA THR A 1080 -24.59 -6.49 32.42
C THR A 1080 -24.01 -5.38 31.53
N THR A 1081 -22.85 -4.84 31.90
CA THR A 1081 -22.12 -3.83 31.13
C THR A 1081 -21.80 -4.29 29.70
N PRO A 1082 -21.71 -3.34 28.74
CA PRO A 1082 -21.30 -3.67 27.39
C PRO A 1082 -19.79 -3.98 27.34
N GLY A 1083 -19.41 -4.79 26.35
CA GLY A 1083 -18.01 -5.06 26.01
C GLY A 1083 -17.17 -3.79 25.92
N ALA A 1084 -15.88 -3.90 26.26
CA ALA A 1084 -14.98 -2.76 26.27
C ALA A 1084 -14.54 -2.36 24.85
N ASP A 1085 -14.53 -1.06 24.57
CA ASP A 1085 -14.00 -0.43 23.36
C ASP A 1085 -12.95 0.64 23.76
N LEU A 1086 -11.95 0.88 22.89
CA LEU A 1086 -10.76 1.67 23.23
C LEU A 1086 -10.99 3.18 23.46
N ASP A 1087 -12.11 3.75 23.02
CA ASP A 1087 -12.43 5.18 23.24
C ASP A 1087 -12.53 5.55 24.73
N HIS A 1088 -12.68 4.58 25.63
CA HIS A 1088 -12.94 4.79 27.05
C HIS A 1088 -11.70 4.56 27.94
N SER A 1089 -10.53 4.99 27.46
CA SER A 1089 -9.22 4.85 28.14
C SER A 1089 -9.15 5.43 29.56
N HIS A 1090 -10.13 6.21 30.01
CA HIS A 1090 -10.19 6.81 31.35
C HIS A 1090 -10.73 5.89 32.46
N HIS A 1091 -11.09 4.63 32.19
CA HIS A 1091 -11.69 3.71 33.17
C HIS A 1091 -10.94 2.37 33.29
N HIS A 1092 -9.60 2.42 33.42
CA HIS A 1092 -8.77 1.24 33.74
C HIS A 1092 -8.18 1.35 35.16
N SER A 1093 -8.13 0.24 35.90
CA SER A 1093 -7.35 0.15 37.13
C SER A 1093 -5.93 -0.33 36.81
N PRO A 1094 -4.86 0.37 37.24
CA PRO A 1094 -3.47 -0.03 36.97
C PRO A 1094 -3.13 -1.43 37.48
N GLY A 1095 -3.60 -1.83 38.66
CA GLY A 1095 -3.32 -3.16 39.21
C GLY A 1095 -4.04 -4.29 38.48
N LEU A 1096 -5.26 -4.04 37.95
CA LEU A 1096 -5.91 -4.98 37.03
C LEU A 1096 -5.18 -5.05 35.68
N GLN A 1097 -4.65 -3.93 35.18
CA GLN A 1097 -3.85 -3.94 33.96
C GLN A 1097 -2.57 -4.77 34.16
N GLU A 1098 -1.85 -4.61 35.28
CA GLU A 1098 -0.70 -5.43 35.64
C GLU A 1098 -1.05 -6.93 35.76
N LEU A 1099 -2.19 -7.25 36.40
CA LEU A 1099 -2.68 -8.63 36.52
C LEU A 1099 -2.96 -9.27 35.14
N MET A 1100 -3.52 -8.50 34.20
CA MET A 1100 -3.81 -8.97 32.84
C MET A 1100 -2.59 -8.94 31.91
N GLN A 1101 -1.57 -8.13 32.19
CA GLN A 1101 -0.25 -8.17 31.53
C GLN A 1101 0.58 -9.38 31.97
N HIS A 1102 0.20 -10.09 33.04
CA HIS A 1102 0.88 -11.31 33.43
C HIS A 1102 0.65 -12.43 32.38
N PRO A 1103 1.70 -13.16 31.94
CA PRO A 1103 1.59 -14.17 30.90
C PRO A 1103 1.02 -15.49 31.44
N TRP A 1104 -0.24 -15.46 31.86
CA TRP A 1104 -1.00 -16.61 32.35
C TRP A 1104 -1.08 -17.72 31.28
N PRO A 1105 -0.92 -19.00 31.63
CA PRO A 1105 -1.13 -20.12 30.71
C PRO A 1105 -2.62 -20.31 30.38
N ASP A 1106 -2.91 -20.82 29.18
CA ASP A 1106 -4.26 -21.21 28.76
C ASP A 1106 -4.90 -22.16 29.80
N GLY A 1107 -6.17 -21.90 30.13
CA GLY A 1107 -6.93 -22.59 31.18
C GLY A 1107 -6.80 -21.97 32.57
N THR A 1108 -6.14 -20.81 32.72
CA THR A 1108 -6.05 -20.08 34.00
C THR A 1108 -7.41 -19.57 34.45
N VAL A 1109 -7.66 -19.61 35.76
CA VAL A 1109 -8.87 -19.11 36.42
C VAL A 1109 -8.45 -18.03 37.41
N LEU A 1110 -8.98 -16.82 37.24
CA LEU A 1110 -8.82 -15.69 38.16
C LEU A 1110 -10.13 -15.52 38.92
N SER A 1111 -10.10 -15.66 40.25
CA SER A 1111 -11.30 -15.51 41.08
C SER A 1111 -11.66 -14.03 41.27
N ARG A 1112 -12.94 -13.75 41.57
CA ARG A 1112 -13.43 -12.41 41.89
C ARG A 1112 -12.55 -11.69 42.92
N ALA A 1113 -12.15 -12.39 43.98
CA ALA A 1113 -11.28 -11.83 45.02
C ALA A 1113 -9.92 -11.38 44.47
N GLN A 1114 -9.28 -12.17 43.58
CA GLN A 1114 -8.01 -11.77 42.95
C GLN A 1114 -8.17 -10.55 42.03
N LEU A 1115 -9.32 -10.44 41.35
CA LEU A 1115 -9.64 -9.29 40.49
C LEU A 1115 -9.93 -8.04 41.33
N GLU A 1116 -10.63 -8.16 42.47
CA GLU A 1116 -10.91 -7.05 43.39
C GLU A 1116 -9.64 -6.59 44.14
N ASP A 1117 -8.79 -7.52 44.60
CA ASP A 1117 -7.48 -7.22 45.18
C ASP A 1117 -6.60 -6.44 44.19
N ALA A 1118 -6.51 -6.90 42.95
CA ALA A 1118 -5.79 -6.21 41.88
C ALA A 1118 -6.42 -4.87 41.49
N ARG A 1119 -7.76 -4.75 41.54
CA ARG A 1119 -8.45 -3.48 41.28
C ARG A 1119 -8.11 -2.41 42.33
N ASN A 1120 -8.01 -2.84 43.58
CA ASN A 1120 -7.76 -1.98 44.75
C ASN A 1120 -6.27 -1.72 45.01
N ALA A 1121 -5.37 -2.46 44.34
CA ALA A 1121 -3.93 -2.23 44.40
C ALA A 1121 -3.56 -0.89 43.73
N THR A 1122 -3.25 0.12 44.56
CA THR A 1122 -2.59 1.33 44.09
C THR A 1122 -1.14 1.01 43.70
N SER A 1123 -0.71 1.47 42.53
CA SER A 1123 0.61 1.18 41.96
C SER A 1123 1.75 1.55 42.92
N THR A 1124 2.58 0.56 43.26
CA THR A 1124 3.88 0.74 43.94
C THR A 1124 4.99 1.13 42.98
#